data_AF-A0A352XH32-F1
#
_entry.id   AF-A0A352XH32-F1
#
_cell.length_a   1.000
_cell.length_b   1.000
_cell.length_c   1.000
_cell.angle_alpha   90.00
_cell.angle_beta   90.00
_cell.angle_gamma   90.00
#
_symmetry.space_group_name_H-M   'P 1'
#
loop_
_entity.id
_entity.type
_entity.pdbx_description
1 polymer ?
#
loop_
_entity_poly.entity_id
_entity_poly.type
_entity_poly.pdbx_seq_one_letter_code
_entity_poly.pdbx_strand_id
1 'polypeptide(L)'
;MPKQIIIAEQHRLAAVFWEDQIQELVVATGTHQVSDIYLGVVENVLPGIDAAFVNIGDPERNGFIHVTDLGPLRLKRRAGAITELLTPQQKVLVQVMKEPTGNKGPRLTGNITLPGRYLVLMPYGRGVNLSRRIKNENERNRLRALAILIKPPGMGLLVRTEAEGRAEEAIIEDLDSLQKQWEAIQQEASATRAPSLLSRDDDFIQRVLRDMYSSEVNRIVVDSHTGVKRVKQHLLGWSGGKPPEGVLIDHHRDRISILDYFRVNAAIREALKPRVDLPSGGYIIIQPTEALTVIDVNSGSFTRSATARETVLWTNCEAATEIARQLRLRNIAGVIVVDFIDMDSRRDQLQVLEHFNKALKADKARPQIAQLSELGLVELTRKRQGQNIYELFGKTCSACGGLGHTVHLPDEWEPPAREIIEPVASPVLDLKESQTQNLSDTFDISGFNDTEDLDLMYHPNYREGGGVNTRRRRRRQPGELLGKEESIPKIGSRLNPILQPNSDLGEDMDSPSISPLSLSPRTIVPRSNSIADELGLGSRSPILDSSERYLKPQIIKSPKEIEPPKVVSVEMTPDEQDVYALMGISPLVRLDEDIKNPKSVILSVVLPGEGKPNEVSTETPVDLINSEEYSDINPESEQFFTSLTPETDSEFSVASDESQSVIEPTAEMVENDSENNPPIIRRRRRRSSAIDSDE
;
A
#
# COMPACT_ATOMS: atom_id res chain seq x y z
N MET A 1 -19.46 -3.73 -11.88
CA MET A 1 -19.78 -4.58 -13.05
C MET A 1 -18.84 -5.81 -13.04
N PRO A 2 -18.65 -6.65 -14.09
CA PRO A 2 -17.78 -7.82 -13.95
C PRO A 2 -16.31 -7.41 -13.81
N LYS A 3 -15.59 -8.04 -12.86
CA LYS A 3 -14.14 -7.96 -12.78
C LYS A 3 -13.53 -8.94 -13.80
N GLN A 4 -12.44 -8.56 -14.45
CA GLN A 4 -11.76 -9.40 -15.45
C GLN A 4 -10.27 -9.52 -15.10
N ILE A 5 -9.65 -10.66 -15.41
CA ILE A 5 -8.21 -10.90 -15.26
C ILE A 5 -7.62 -11.26 -16.63
N ILE A 6 -6.56 -10.57 -17.02
CA ILE A 6 -5.89 -10.78 -18.31
C ILE A 6 -4.44 -11.15 -18.04
N ILE A 7 -3.98 -12.29 -18.57
CA ILE A 7 -2.68 -12.88 -18.25
C ILE A 7 -1.86 -13.05 -19.53
N ALA A 8 -0.78 -12.29 -19.65
CA ALA A 8 0.27 -12.51 -20.63
C ALA A 8 1.38 -13.36 -19.96
N GLU A 9 1.27 -14.68 -20.05
CA GLU A 9 2.24 -15.59 -19.46
C GLU A 9 3.64 -15.38 -20.04
N GLN A 10 3.74 -15.15 -21.36
CA GLN A 10 5.01 -14.93 -22.06
C GLN A 10 5.80 -13.71 -21.54
N HIS A 11 5.10 -12.71 -21.02
CA HIS A 11 5.69 -11.49 -20.46
C HIS A 11 5.72 -11.49 -18.92
N ARG A 12 5.26 -12.57 -18.26
CA ARG A 12 5.05 -12.63 -16.80
C ARG A 12 4.32 -11.38 -16.25
N LEU A 13 3.30 -10.94 -16.98
CA LEU A 13 2.50 -9.74 -16.68
C LEU A 13 1.01 -10.08 -16.71
N ALA A 14 0.27 -9.64 -15.69
CA ALA A 14 -1.18 -9.73 -15.64
C ALA A 14 -1.82 -8.39 -15.24
N ALA A 15 -2.99 -8.11 -15.80
CA ALA A 15 -3.78 -6.91 -15.54
C ALA A 15 -5.15 -7.29 -14.98
N VAL A 16 -5.56 -6.62 -13.91
CA VAL A 16 -6.88 -6.78 -13.29
C VAL A 16 -7.75 -5.58 -13.68
N PHE A 17 -8.85 -5.86 -14.37
CA PHE A 17 -9.80 -4.86 -14.87
C PHE A 17 -11.06 -4.81 -14.02
N TRP A 18 -11.61 -3.61 -13.88
CA TRP A 18 -12.94 -3.33 -13.35
C TRP A 18 -13.55 -2.19 -14.16
N GLU A 19 -14.76 -2.39 -14.70
CA GLU A 19 -15.45 -1.38 -15.53
C GLU A 19 -14.56 -0.86 -16.67
N ASP A 20 -13.93 -1.83 -17.36
CA ASP A 20 -12.98 -1.70 -18.47
C ASP A 20 -11.73 -0.83 -18.20
N GLN A 21 -11.53 -0.40 -16.95
CA GLN A 21 -10.30 0.24 -16.47
C GLN A 21 -9.40 -0.73 -15.71
N ILE A 22 -8.08 -0.60 -15.88
CA ILE A 22 -7.08 -1.35 -15.09
C ILE A 22 -7.02 -0.78 -13.66
N GLN A 23 -7.12 -1.68 -12.68
CA GLN A 23 -7.09 -1.38 -11.24
C GLN A 23 -5.78 -1.79 -10.56
N GLU A 24 -5.14 -2.85 -11.05
CA GLU A 24 -3.93 -3.44 -10.49
C GLU A 24 -3.15 -4.15 -11.60
N LEU A 25 -1.83 -3.97 -11.63
CA LEU A 25 -0.90 -4.69 -12.49
C LEU A 25 -0.05 -5.63 -11.62
N VAL A 26 0.11 -6.87 -12.07
CA VAL A 26 0.95 -7.89 -11.43
C VAL A 26 2.07 -8.23 -12.39
N VAL A 27 3.31 -7.99 -11.97
CA VAL A 27 4.51 -8.24 -12.78
C VAL A 27 5.43 -9.18 -11.99
N ALA A 28 5.96 -10.21 -12.64
CA ALA A 28 6.88 -11.18 -12.03
C ALA A 28 8.21 -11.26 -12.81
N THR A 29 8.83 -10.10 -13.01
CA THR A 29 10.13 -9.90 -13.69
C THR A 29 11.23 -9.60 -12.68
N GLY A 30 12.41 -10.21 -12.84
CA GLY A 30 13.59 -9.95 -12.01
C GLY A 30 14.31 -11.22 -11.54
N THR A 31 15.52 -11.07 -10.99
CA THR A 31 16.34 -12.15 -10.43
C THR A 31 15.78 -12.72 -9.13
N HIS A 32 15.14 -11.86 -8.33
CA HIS A 32 14.49 -12.18 -7.06
C HIS A 32 13.05 -11.67 -7.06
N GLN A 33 12.14 -12.42 -6.46
CA GLN A 33 10.71 -12.10 -6.37
C GLN A 33 10.24 -12.21 -4.91
N VAL A 34 9.23 -11.44 -4.52
CA VAL A 34 8.61 -11.65 -3.19
C VAL A 34 8.15 -13.11 -3.05
N SER A 35 8.39 -13.67 -1.86
CA SER A 35 8.15 -15.06 -1.47
C SER A 35 9.14 -16.13 -1.98
N ASP A 36 10.12 -15.81 -2.83
CA ASP A 36 11.24 -16.73 -3.13
C ASP A 36 11.95 -17.18 -1.84
N ILE A 37 12.31 -18.47 -1.75
CA ILE A 37 13.02 -19.06 -0.60
C ILE A 37 14.41 -19.51 -1.05
N TYR A 38 15.44 -19.03 -0.35
CA TYR A 38 16.85 -19.32 -0.59
C TYR A 38 17.48 -20.02 0.62
N LEU A 39 18.42 -20.93 0.34
CA LEU A 39 19.44 -21.35 1.29
C LEU A 39 20.62 -20.39 1.16
N GLY A 40 20.70 -19.40 2.05
CA GLY A 40 21.76 -18.39 2.05
C GLY A 40 22.91 -18.69 3.02
N VAL A 41 23.95 -17.87 2.95
CA VAL A 41 25.07 -17.85 3.92
C VAL A 41 25.19 -16.46 4.52
N VAL A 42 25.21 -16.34 5.84
CA VAL A 42 25.50 -15.07 6.53
C VAL A 42 26.93 -14.65 6.20
N GLU A 43 27.09 -13.57 5.46
CA GLU A 43 28.40 -13.05 5.07
C GLU A 43 28.94 -12.12 6.17
N ASN A 44 28.15 -11.10 6.52
CA ASN A 44 28.54 -10.02 7.43
C ASN A 44 27.43 -9.75 8.46
N VAL A 45 27.81 -9.48 9.72
CA VAL A 45 26.88 -9.12 10.81
C VAL A 45 27.26 -7.74 11.33
N LEU A 46 26.32 -6.78 11.29
CA LEU A 46 26.54 -5.37 11.60
C LEU A 46 25.72 -4.94 12.83
N PRO A 47 26.30 -4.98 14.05
CA PRO A 47 25.57 -4.61 15.27
C PRO A 47 25.18 -3.13 15.33
N GLY A 48 25.86 -2.25 14.59
CA GLY A 48 25.51 -0.82 14.54
C GLY A 48 24.17 -0.48 13.87
N ILE A 49 23.54 -1.47 13.22
CA ILE A 49 22.21 -1.37 12.58
C ILE A 49 21.32 -2.59 12.88
N ASP A 50 21.71 -3.41 13.87
CA ASP A 50 21.06 -4.67 14.26
C ASP A 50 20.63 -5.56 13.06
N ALA A 51 21.52 -5.69 12.07
CA ALA A 51 21.23 -6.40 10.82
C ALA A 51 22.43 -7.21 10.32
N ALA A 52 22.16 -8.15 9.42
CA ALA A 52 23.15 -8.97 8.75
C ALA A 52 22.91 -8.98 7.23
N PHE A 53 23.99 -9.18 6.48
CA PHE A 53 23.96 -9.45 5.06
C PHE A 53 24.11 -10.94 4.81
N VAL A 54 23.24 -11.48 3.96
CA VAL A 54 23.16 -12.89 3.58
C VAL A 54 23.40 -13.01 2.08
N ASN A 55 24.43 -13.75 1.70
CA ASN A 55 24.65 -14.14 0.33
C ASN A 55 23.60 -15.18 -0.09
N ILE A 56 22.86 -14.86 -1.15
CA ILE A 56 21.79 -15.69 -1.73
C ILE A 56 22.08 -16.11 -3.18
N GLY A 57 23.32 -15.93 -3.65
CA GLY A 57 23.77 -16.28 -5.01
C GLY A 57 23.68 -15.15 -6.04
N ASP A 58 23.27 -13.94 -5.65
CA ASP A 58 23.36 -12.73 -6.46
C ASP A 58 24.81 -12.22 -6.47
N PRO A 59 25.47 -12.06 -7.63
CA PRO A 59 26.83 -11.53 -7.71
C PRO A 59 26.92 -10.02 -7.46
N GLU A 60 25.82 -9.26 -7.58
CA GLU A 60 25.80 -7.82 -7.36
C GLU A 60 25.42 -7.45 -5.91
N ARG A 61 24.47 -8.18 -5.28
CA ARG A 61 23.76 -7.68 -4.08
C ARG A 61 23.41 -8.76 -3.06
N ASN A 62 24.10 -8.74 -1.92
CA ASN A 62 23.69 -9.54 -0.75
C ASN A 62 22.33 -9.06 -0.18
N GLY A 63 21.51 -10.01 0.27
CA GLY A 63 20.21 -9.74 0.89
C GLY A 63 20.35 -9.25 2.34
N PHE A 64 19.44 -8.39 2.78
CA PHE A 64 19.46 -7.72 4.08
C PHE A 64 18.45 -8.35 5.05
N ILE A 65 18.89 -8.78 6.25
CA ILE A 65 18.00 -9.27 7.32
C ILE A 65 18.21 -8.51 8.63
N HIS A 66 17.12 -8.01 9.22
CA HIS A 66 17.14 -7.27 10.49
C HIS A 66 16.88 -8.22 11.69
N VAL A 67 17.33 -7.86 12.90
CA VAL A 67 17.24 -8.69 14.12
C VAL A 67 15.80 -9.16 14.44
N THR A 68 14.79 -8.35 14.09
CA THR A 68 13.36 -8.71 14.24
C THR A 68 12.93 -9.85 13.32
N ASP A 69 13.53 -9.93 12.13
CA ASP A 69 13.08 -10.77 11.02
C ASP A 69 13.77 -12.15 11.04
N LEU A 70 14.79 -12.32 11.89
CA LEU A 70 15.55 -13.58 12.07
C LEU A 70 14.68 -14.79 12.42
N GLY A 71 13.62 -14.60 13.22
CA GLY A 71 12.71 -15.67 13.63
C GLY A 71 13.44 -16.90 14.20
N PRO A 72 13.34 -18.08 13.54
CA PRO A 72 13.97 -19.32 13.98
C PRO A 72 15.51 -19.35 13.84
N LEU A 73 16.12 -18.43 13.08
CA LEU A 73 17.57 -18.43 12.80
C LEU A 73 18.44 -18.04 14.01
N ARG A 74 17.82 -17.55 15.10
CA ARG A 74 18.49 -17.08 16.30
C ARG A 74 19.09 -18.24 17.12
N LEU A 75 20.42 -18.26 17.29
CA LEU A 75 21.10 -19.26 18.13
C LEU A 75 20.62 -19.23 19.59
N LYS A 76 20.32 -18.04 20.14
CA LYS A 76 19.81 -17.85 21.50
C LYS A 76 18.33 -17.45 21.49
N ARG A 77 17.54 -18.01 22.41
CA ARG A 77 16.09 -17.68 22.55
C ARG A 77 15.82 -16.33 23.22
N ARG A 78 16.80 -15.77 23.93
CA ARG A 78 16.69 -14.44 24.59
C ARG A 78 16.95 -13.33 23.57
N ALA A 79 16.45 -12.12 23.85
CA ALA A 79 16.92 -10.93 23.17
C ALA A 79 18.38 -10.64 23.57
N GLY A 80 19.16 -10.10 22.63
CA GLY A 80 20.58 -9.80 22.75
C GLY A 80 21.07 -9.17 21.45
N ALA A 81 22.33 -8.72 21.41
CA ALA A 81 22.92 -8.13 20.21
C ALA A 81 22.92 -9.14 19.05
N ILE A 82 22.74 -8.69 17.80
CA ILE A 82 22.66 -9.61 16.65
C ILE A 82 23.91 -10.53 16.50
N THR A 83 25.08 -10.09 16.96
CA THR A 83 26.32 -10.88 17.01
C THR A 83 26.30 -12.07 17.98
N GLU A 84 25.30 -12.15 18.87
CA GLU A 84 25.02 -13.33 19.70
C GLU A 84 23.91 -14.23 19.12
N LEU A 85 23.20 -13.75 18.10
CA LEU A 85 22.03 -14.39 17.51
C LEU A 85 22.32 -15.00 16.13
N LEU A 86 23.31 -14.49 15.40
CA LEU A 86 23.87 -15.04 14.17
C LEU A 86 25.40 -15.07 14.25
N THR A 87 26.02 -16.01 13.54
CA THR A 87 27.47 -16.01 13.27
C THR A 87 27.75 -15.82 11.78
N PRO A 88 28.86 -15.16 11.39
CA PRO A 88 29.36 -15.23 10.00
C PRO A 88 29.55 -16.68 9.54
N GLN A 89 29.44 -16.91 8.23
CA GLN A 89 29.44 -18.22 7.57
C GLN A 89 28.33 -19.20 8.00
N GLN A 90 27.34 -18.75 8.79
CA GLN A 90 26.16 -19.54 9.13
C GLN A 90 25.28 -19.76 7.89
N LYS A 91 24.96 -21.02 7.57
CA LYS A 91 23.89 -21.35 6.61
C LYS A 91 22.53 -20.96 7.20
N VAL A 92 21.72 -20.25 6.43
CA VAL A 92 20.41 -19.75 6.86
C VAL A 92 19.35 -19.97 5.79
N LEU A 93 18.19 -20.51 6.18
CA LEU A 93 17.01 -20.57 5.32
C LEU A 93 16.28 -19.23 5.40
N VAL A 94 16.12 -18.55 4.27
CA VAL A 94 15.61 -17.17 4.20
C VAL A 94 14.58 -17.02 3.07
N GLN A 95 13.54 -16.23 3.31
CA GLN A 95 12.53 -15.86 2.31
C GLN A 95 12.65 -14.38 1.95
N VAL A 96 12.46 -14.04 0.68
CA VAL A 96 12.39 -12.65 0.19
C VAL A 96 11.08 -12.01 0.65
N MET A 97 11.17 -11.09 1.60
CA MET A 97 10.04 -10.29 2.08
C MET A 97 9.83 -9.02 1.25
N LYS A 98 10.90 -8.49 0.63
CA LYS A 98 10.83 -7.40 -0.36
C LYS A 98 11.88 -7.55 -1.45
N GLU A 99 11.47 -7.29 -2.68
CA GLU A 99 12.34 -7.19 -3.87
C GLU A 99 13.44 -6.11 -3.71
N PRO A 100 14.57 -6.24 -4.44
CA PRO A 100 15.61 -5.21 -4.47
C PRO A 100 15.07 -3.87 -4.97
N THR A 101 15.65 -2.77 -4.47
CA THR A 101 15.13 -1.40 -4.65
C THR A 101 16.28 -0.41 -4.81
N GLY A 102 16.34 0.30 -5.95
CA GLY A 102 17.43 1.24 -6.25
C GLY A 102 18.79 0.55 -6.22
N ASN A 103 19.65 0.87 -5.24
CA ASN A 103 20.94 0.22 -4.99
C ASN A 103 20.92 -0.76 -3.80
N LYS A 104 19.75 -1.03 -3.20
CA LYS A 104 19.60 -1.91 -2.02
C LYS A 104 19.20 -3.31 -2.47
N GLY A 105 19.86 -4.33 -1.90
CA GLY A 105 19.51 -5.75 -2.08
C GLY A 105 18.12 -6.09 -1.48
N PRO A 106 17.61 -7.31 -1.75
CA PRO A 106 16.30 -7.73 -1.24
C PRO A 106 16.28 -7.78 0.30
N ARG A 107 15.13 -7.45 0.92
CA ARG A 107 14.93 -7.65 2.36
C ARG A 107 14.43 -9.07 2.62
N LEU A 108 15.13 -9.76 3.50
CA LEU A 108 14.91 -11.17 3.85
C LEU A 108 14.22 -11.33 5.20
N THR A 109 13.64 -12.51 5.43
CA THR A 109 13.10 -12.97 6.71
C THR A 109 13.45 -14.45 6.93
N GLY A 110 13.78 -14.84 8.16
CA GLY A 110 13.89 -16.24 8.56
C GLY A 110 12.53 -16.85 8.96
N ASN A 111 11.50 -16.02 9.16
CA ASN A 111 10.13 -16.48 9.34
C ASN A 111 9.54 -16.84 7.97
N ILE A 112 9.81 -18.06 7.51
CA ILE A 112 9.27 -18.61 6.26
C ILE A 112 7.75 -18.70 6.31
N THR A 113 7.09 -18.32 5.22
CA THR A 113 5.64 -18.41 5.02
C THR A 113 5.33 -19.01 3.66
N LEU A 114 4.39 -19.96 3.60
CA LEU A 114 3.95 -20.59 2.35
C LEU A 114 2.47 -20.22 2.10
N PRO A 115 2.18 -19.31 1.15
CA PRO A 115 0.82 -18.88 0.87
C PRO A 115 0.10 -19.82 -0.10
N GLY A 116 -0.91 -20.52 0.41
CA GLY A 116 -1.93 -21.22 -0.38
C GLY A 116 -3.08 -20.30 -0.75
N ARG A 117 -4.18 -20.88 -1.26
CA ARG A 117 -5.38 -20.12 -1.68
C ARG A 117 -6.26 -19.74 -0.50
N TYR A 118 -6.42 -20.63 0.47
CA TYR A 118 -7.27 -20.47 1.66
C TYR A 118 -6.46 -20.24 2.92
N LEU A 119 -5.26 -20.81 2.97
CA LEU A 119 -4.38 -20.80 4.13
C LEU A 119 -3.02 -20.15 3.80
N VAL A 120 -2.30 -19.77 4.84
CA VAL A 120 -0.86 -19.51 4.79
C VAL A 120 -0.23 -20.35 5.89
N LEU A 121 0.60 -21.32 5.51
CA LEU A 121 1.35 -22.16 6.44
C LEU A 121 2.58 -21.39 6.92
N MET A 122 2.83 -21.43 8.22
CA MET A 122 3.98 -20.79 8.87
C MET A 122 4.76 -21.88 9.63
N PRO A 123 5.72 -22.58 9.00
CA PRO A 123 6.34 -23.78 9.60
C PRO A 123 7.00 -23.54 10.96
N TYR A 124 7.55 -22.34 11.18
CA TYR A 124 8.14 -21.91 12.46
C TYR A 124 7.22 -21.02 13.30
N GLY A 125 6.01 -20.73 12.81
CA GLY A 125 5.00 -19.92 13.49
C GLY A 125 4.31 -20.69 14.64
N ARG A 126 3.46 -20.00 15.40
CA ARG A 126 2.65 -20.63 16.46
C ARG A 126 1.22 -20.09 16.46
N GLY A 127 0.32 -20.90 17.00
CA GLY A 127 -1.11 -20.59 17.08
C GLY A 127 -1.84 -20.61 15.74
N VAL A 128 -3.06 -20.08 15.75
CA VAL A 128 -3.96 -19.98 14.59
C VAL A 128 -4.42 -18.53 14.48
N ASN A 129 -4.24 -17.94 13.30
CA ASN A 129 -4.62 -16.56 13.00
C ASN A 129 -5.70 -16.56 11.92
N LEU A 130 -6.59 -15.56 11.96
CA LEU A 130 -7.63 -15.38 10.95
C LEU A 130 -7.54 -13.96 10.38
N SER A 131 -7.82 -13.82 9.08
CA SER A 131 -7.84 -12.54 8.39
C SER A 131 -8.80 -11.54 9.07
N ARG A 132 -8.32 -10.33 9.35
CA ARG A 132 -9.13 -9.23 9.93
C ARG A 132 -10.23 -8.70 9.00
N ARG A 133 -10.29 -9.20 7.75
CA ARG A 133 -11.34 -8.87 6.77
C ARG A 133 -12.59 -9.74 6.92
N ILE A 134 -12.47 -10.95 7.49
CA ILE A 134 -13.61 -11.83 7.80
C ILE A 134 -14.39 -11.18 8.95
N LYS A 135 -15.59 -10.69 8.66
CA LYS A 135 -16.45 -10.00 9.65
C LYS A 135 -17.50 -10.91 10.29
N ASN A 136 -17.95 -11.94 9.58
CA ASN A 136 -18.97 -12.84 10.04
C ASN A 136 -18.47 -13.65 11.24
N GLU A 137 -19.01 -13.41 12.43
CA GLU A 137 -18.51 -14.05 13.66
C GLU A 137 -18.76 -15.56 13.68
N ASN A 138 -19.87 -16.03 13.08
CA ASN A 138 -20.19 -17.45 13.01
C ASN A 138 -19.17 -18.20 12.16
N GLU A 139 -18.89 -17.70 10.95
CA GLU A 139 -17.89 -18.31 10.06
C GLU A 139 -16.47 -18.14 10.61
N ARG A 140 -16.15 -16.99 11.25
CA ARG A 140 -14.89 -16.79 11.95
C ARG A 140 -14.67 -17.79 13.10
N ASN A 141 -15.74 -18.20 13.78
CA ASN A 141 -15.68 -19.23 14.82
C ASN A 141 -15.56 -20.63 14.23
N ARG A 142 -16.30 -20.96 13.16
CA ARG A 142 -16.16 -22.22 12.41
C ARG A 142 -14.76 -22.40 11.85
N LEU A 143 -14.27 -21.43 11.07
CA LEU A 143 -12.91 -21.44 10.50
C LEU A 143 -11.84 -21.49 11.58
N ARG A 144 -12.05 -20.88 12.75
CA ARG A 144 -11.14 -21.01 13.90
C ARG A 144 -11.14 -22.43 14.48
N ALA A 145 -12.31 -23.06 14.65
CA ALA A 145 -12.41 -24.41 15.18
C ALA A 145 -11.74 -25.43 14.24
N LEU A 146 -12.08 -25.38 12.95
CA LEU A 146 -11.44 -26.18 11.90
C LEU A 146 -9.92 -25.95 11.87
N ALA A 147 -9.47 -24.70 11.81
CA ALA A 147 -8.05 -24.36 11.75
C ALA A 147 -7.28 -24.64 13.05
N ILE A 148 -7.95 -24.93 14.16
CA ILE A 148 -7.31 -25.49 15.39
C ILE A 148 -7.17 -27.01 15.26
N LEU A 149 -8.20 -27.69 14.73
CA LEU A 149 -8.23 -29.15 14.58
C LEU A 149 -7.20 -29.66 13.56
N ILE A 150 -7.10 -29.03 12.38
CA ILE A 150 -6.24 -29.48 11.28
C ILE A 150 -4.77 -29.06 11.42
N LYS A 151 -4.43 -28.22 12.40
CA LYS A 151 -3.13 -27.54 12.44
C LYS A 151 -1.98 -28.48 12.79
N PRO A 152 -0.92 -28.60 11.95
CA PRO A 152 0.24 -29.44 12.26
C PRO A 152 0.92 -29.05 13.59
N PRO A 153 1.47 -30.04 14.34
CA PRO A 153 2.19 -29.78 15.58
C PRO A 153 3.42 -28.90 15.32
N GLY A 154 3.76 -28.03 16.29
CA GLY A 154 4.89 -27.10 16.17
C GLY A 154 4.67 -25.89 15.26
N MET A 155 3.89 -26.02 14.17
CA MET A 155 3.68 -24.98 13.16
C MET A 155 2.61 -23.94 13.54
N GLY A 156 2.46 -22.89 12.73
CA GLY A 156 1.40 -21.89 12.79
C GLY A 156 0.59 -21.82 11.49
N LEU A 157 -0.66 -21.36 11.58
CA LEU A 157 -1.55 -21.25 10.43
C LEU A 157 -2.28 -19.90 10.40
N LEU A 158 -2.49 -19.34 9.20
CA LEU A 158 -3.25 -18.11 8.97
C LEU A 158 -4.34 -18.35 7.91
N VAL A 159 -5.60 -18.13 8.27
CA VAL A 159 -6.75 -18.25 7.35
C VAL A 159 -6.94 -16.96 6.55
N ARG A 160 -6.93 -17.06 5.21
CA ARG A 160 -7.16 -15.97 4.24
C ARG A 160 -8.66 -15.64 4.13
N THR A 161 -9.00 -14.52 3.48
CA THR A 161 -10.42 -14.16 3.19
C THR A 161 -11.14 -15.20 2.36
N GLU A 162 -10.44 -15.80 1.39
CA GLU A 162 -11.04 -16.66 0.37
C GLU A 162 -11.61 -17.99 0.92
N ALA A 163 -11.30 -18.30 2.18
CA ALA A 163 -11.83 -19.45 2.92
C ALA A 163 -13.26 -19.23 3.46
N GLU A 164 -13.73 -17.98 3.51
CA GLU A 164 -15.09 -17.62 3.96
C GLU A 164 -16.15 -18.28 3.06
N GLY A 165 -16.98 -19.14 3.64
CA GLY A 165 -18.01 -19.92 2.95
C GLY A 165 -17.51 -21.17 2.23
N ARG A 166 -16.27 -21.64 2.48
CA ARG A 166 -15.71 -22.83 1.82
C ARG A 166 -15.96 -24.13 2.58
N ALA A 167 -15.93 -25.23 1.83
CA ALA A 167 -15.95 -26.60 2.34
C ALA A 167 -14.64 -26.92 3.08
N GLU A 168 -14.69 -27.85 4.02
CA GLU A 168 -13.59 -28.09 4.99
C GLU A 168 -12.50 -28.96 4.36
N GLU A 169 -12.91 -29.86 3.46
CA GLU A 169 -12.09 -30.70 2.59
C GLU A 169 -11.15 -29.85 1.72
N ALA A 170 -11.67 -28.79 1.10
CA ALA A 170 -10.88 -27.88 0.25
C ALA A 170 -9.86 -27.05 1.05
N ILE A 171 -10.11 -26.82 2.34
CA ILE A 171 -9.18 -26.15 3.26
C ILE A 171 -8.09 -27.15 3.71
N ILE A 172 -8.43 -28.43 3.88
CA ILE A 172 -7.48 -29.51 4.16
C ILE A 172 -6.59 -29.79 2.95
N GLU A 173 -7.12 -29.81 1.72
CA GLU A 173 -6.33 -30.03 0.51
C GLU A 173 -5.30 -28.91 0.24
N ASP A 174 -5.67 -27.65 0.50
CA ASP A 174 -4.74 -26.50 0.48
C ASP A 174 -3.64 -26.66 1.55
N LEU A 175 -3.99 -27.14 2.76
CA LEU A 175 -3.02 -27.44 3.82
C LEU A 175 -2.06 -28.57 3.47
N ASP A 176 -2.55 -29.69 2.95
CA ASP A 176 -1.74 -30.85 2.56
C ASP A 176 -0.79 -30.51 1.40
N SER A 177 -1.24 -29.65 0.49
CA SER A 177 -0.40 -29.13 -0.61
C SER A 177 0.75 -28.28 -0.05
N LEU A 178 0.48 -27.42 0.93
CA LEU A 178 1.50 -26.59 1.61
C LEU A 178 2.46 -27.43 2.48
N GLN A 179 1.98 -28.52 3.09
CA GLN A 179 2.83 -29.46 3.83
C GLN A 179 3.81 -30.17 2.88
N LYS A 180 3.33 -30.70 1.74
CA LYS A 180 4.19 -31.34 0.73
C LYS A 180 5.21 -30.37 0.14
N GLN A 181 4.83 -29.12 -0.13
CA GLN A 181 5.77 -28.07 -0.55
C GLN A 181 6.83 -27.81 0.52
N TRP A 182 6.46 -27.76 1.80
CA TRP A 182 7.41 -27.57 2.89
C TRP A 182 8.39 -28.74 3.04
N GLU A 183 7.90 -29.98 2.95
CA GLU A 183 8.74 -31.18 3.01
C GLU A 183 9.76 -31.23 1.87
N ALA A 184 9.36 -30.86 0.64
CA ALA A 184 10.28 -30.72 -0.49
C ALA A 184 11.38 -29.68 -0.22
N ILE A 185 11.00 -28.49 0.27
CA ILE A 185 11.96 -27.43 0.65
C ILE A 185 12.94 -27.90 1.73
N GLN A 186 12.47 -28.68 2.72
CA GLN A 186 13.34 -29.23 3.77
C GLN A 186 14.33 -30.28 3.23
N GLN A 187 13.89 -31.13 2.31
CA GLN A 187 14.75 -32.12 1.65
C GLN A 187 15.81 -31.43 0.79
N GLU A 188 15.42 -30.46 -0.03
CA GLU A 188 16.33 -29.72 -0.90
C GLU A 188 17.32 -28.84 -0.10
N ALA A 189 16.86 -28.17 0.97
CA ALA A 189 17.73 -27.42 1.89
C ALA A 189 18.80 -28.30 2.57
N SER A 190 18.55 -29.62 2.67
CA SER A 190 19.46 -30.59 3.27
C SER A 190 20.43 -31.19 2.25
N ALA A 191 19.99 -31.36 0.99
CA ALA A 191 20.80 -31.91 -0.10
C ALA A 191 21.69 -30.86 -0.79
N THR A 192 21.21 -29.63 -0.93
CA THR A 192 21.84 -28.60 -1.78
C THR A 192 22.92 -27.79 -1.03
N ARG A 193 23.95 -27.37 -1.75
CA ARG A 193 25.01 -26.50 -1.22
C ARG A 193 24.62 -25.02 -1.36
N ALA A 194 24.63 -24.30 -0.24
CA ALA A 194 24.45 -22.85 -0.21
C ALA A 194 25.60 -22.10 -0.94
N PRO A 195 25.32 -20.95 -1.59
CA PRO A 195 24.00 -20.32 -1.74
C PRO A 195 23.16 -20.97 -2.86
N SER A 196 21.85 -21.13 -2.67
CA SER A 196 20.93 -21.63 -3.69
C SER A 196 19.49 -21.09 -3.53
N LEU A 197 18.76 -20.97 -4.64
CA LEU A 197 17.28 -20.92 -4.63
C LEU A 197 16.76 -22.33 -4.30
N LEU A 198 15.66 -22.43 -3.54
CA LEU A 198 14.99 -23.70 -3.19
C LEU A 198 13.50 -23.72 -3.55
N SER A 199 12.83 -22.57 -3.61
CA SER A 199 11.42 -22.50 -4.00
C SER A 199 11.09 -21.13 -4.56
N ARG A 200 10.35 -21.15 -5.67
CA ARG A 200 9.81 -19.99 -6.40
C ARG A 200 8.40 -20.33 -6.87
N ASP A 201 7.51 -19.34 -6.88
CA ASP A 201 6.19 -19.44 -7.53
C ASP A 201 6.37 -19.36 -9.06
N ASP A 202 6.93 -20.41 -9.69
CA ASP A 202 7.25 -20.38 -11.12
C ASP A 202 6.04 -20.47 -12.05
N ASP A 203 4.92 -21.06 -11.61
CA ASP A 203 3.65 -20.94 -12.33
C ASP A 203 3.01 -19.58 -12.04
N PHE A 204 3.36 -18.61 -12.88
CA PHE A 204 2.81 -17.25 -12.84
C PHE A 204 1.27 -17.23 -12.84
N ILE A 205 0.63 -18.19 -13.51
CA ILE A 205 -0.84 -18.32 -13.52
C ILE A 205 -1.35 -18.66 -12.12
N GLN A 206 -0.74 -19.64 -11.45
CA GLN A 206 -1.10 -20.01 -10.08
C GLN A 206 -0.98 -18.81 -9.13
N ARG A 207 0.11 -18.05 -9.21
CA ARG A 207 0.35 -16.84 -8.39
C ARG A 207 -0.70 -15.76 -8.65
N VAL A 208 -0.96 -15.41 -9.91
CA VAL A 208 -1.98 -14.41 -10.28
C VAL A 208 -3.36 -14.85 -9.79
N LEU A 209 -3.77 -16.10 -10.04
CA LEU A 209 -5.06 -16.60 -9.58
C LEU A 209 -5.14 -16.62 -8.04
N ARG A 210 -4.10 -17.08 -7.34
CA ARG A 210 -4.09 -17.18 -5.86
C ARG A 210 -4.38 -15.83 -5.21
N ASP A 211 -3.76 -14.77 -5.72
CA ASP A 211 -3.71 -13.46 -5.06
C ASP A 211 -4.63 -12.38 -5.70
N MET A 212 -5.24 -12.65 -6.86
CA MET A 212 -6.16 -11.73 -7.57
C MET A 212 -7.58 -12.27 -7.80
N TYR A 213 -7.77 -13.59 -7.87
CA TYR A 213 -9.11 -14.19 -8.09
C TYR A 213 -10.02 -13.92 -6.88
N SER A 214 -11.25 -13.51 -7.16
CA SER A 214 -12.36 -13.36 -6.21
C SER A 214 -13.66 -13.80 -6.88
N SER A 215 -14.74 -13.98 -6.13
CA SER A 215 -16.07 -14.34 -6.66
C SER A 215 -16.71 -13.31 -7.60
N GLU A 216 -16.10 -12.14 -7.75
CA GLU A 216 -16.52 -11.05 -8.65
C GLU A 216 -15.91 -11.17 -10.06
N VAL A 217 -14.99 -12.13 -10.27
CA VAL A 217 -14.24 -12.32 -11.51
C VAL A 217 -15.05 -13.18 -12.49
N ASN A 218 -15.65 -12.55 -13.49
CA ASN A 218 -16.50 -13.24 -14.47
C ASN A 218 -15.74 -13.62 -15.75
N ARG A 219 -14.53 -13.09 -15.98
CA ARG A 219 -13.71 -13.41 -17.17
C ARG A 219 -12.23 -13.53 -16.85
N ILE A 220 -11.59 -14.56 -17.38
CA ILE A 220 -10.14 -14.76 -17.35
C ILE A 220 -9.67 -15.03 -18.78
N VAL A 221 -8.73 -14.22 -19.29
CA VAL A 221 -8.17 -14.35 -20.65
C VAL A 221 -6.67 -14.61 -20.58
N VAL A 222 -6.18 -15.59 -21.33
CA VAL A 222 -4.76 -15.98 -21.35
C VAL A 222 -4.22 -16.05 -22.77
N ASP A 223 -2.95 -15.65 -22.98
CA ASP A 223 -2.23 -15.75 -24.25
C ASP A 223 -1.98 -17.20 -24.72
N SER A 224 -1.69 -18.11 -23.78
CA SER A 224 -1.35 -19.50 -24.08
C SER A 224 -2.52 -20.48 -23.92
N HIS A 225 -2.65 -21.40 -24.89
CA HIS A 225 -3.55 -22.55 -24.80
C HIS A 225 -3.16 -23.53 -23.68
N THR A 226 -1.87 -23.66 -23.34
CA THR A 226 -1.43 -24.43 -22.15
C THR A 226 -1.77 -23.68 -20.87
N GLY A 227 -1.72 -22.34 -20.90
CA GLY A 227 -2.15 -21.48 -19.81
C GLY A 227 -3.65 -21.65 -19.49
N VAL A 228 -4.53 -21.64 -20.49
CA VAL A 228 -5.97 -21.91 -20.30
C VAL A 228 -6.24 -23.29 -19.69
N LYS A 229 -5.45 -24.32 -20.02
CA LYS A 229 -5.56 -25.64 -19.37
C LYS A 229 -5.17 -25.57 -17.88
N ARG A 230 -4.08 -24.87 -17.53
CA ARG A 230 -3.69 -24.62 -16.12
C ARG A 230 -4.73 -23.81 -15.36
N VAL A 231 -5.27 -22.72 -15.93
CA VAL A 231 -6.34 -21.93 -15.29
C VAL A 231 -7.52 -22.83 -14.94
N LYS A 232 -7.96 -23.69 -15.86
CA LYS A 232 -9.05 -24.65 -15.61
C LYS A 232 -8.67 -25.67 -14.53
N GLN A 233 -7.47 -26.24 -14.56
CA GLN A 233 -6.99 -27.19 -13.56
C GLN A 233 -6.96 -26.59 -12.14
N HIS A 234 -6.34 -25.41 -11.97
CA HIS A 234 -6.28 -24.71 -10.67
C HIS A 234 -7.67 -24.37 -10.14
N LEU A 235 -8.56 -23.86 -11.00
CA LEU A 235 -9.92 -23.49 -10.61
C LEU A 235 -10.81 -24.70 -10.28
N LEU A 236 -10.64 -25.83 -10.96
CA LEU A 236 -11.34 -27.08 -10.62
C LEU A 236 -10.90 -27.63 -9.26
N GLY A 237 -9.59 -27.60 -8.96
CA GLY A 237 -9.07 -28.02 -7.66
C GLY A 237 -9.69 -27.22 -6.51
N TRP A 238 -9.60 -25.88 -6.58
CA TRP A 238 -10.20 -24.99 -5.57
C TRP A 238 -11.73 -25.06 -5.45
N SER A 239 -12.40 -25.66 -6.43
CA SER A 239 -13.86 -25.73 -6.51
C SER A 239 -14.40 -27.15 -6.25
N GLY A 240 -13.59 -28.04 -5.67
CA GLY A 240 -13.99 -29.41 -5.33
C GLY A 240 -14.37 -30.24 -6.55
N GLY A 241 -13.64 -30.07 -7.65
CA GLY A 241 -13.87 -30.76 -8.92
C GLY A 241 -14.98 -30.17 -9.80
N LYS A 242 -15.77 -29.19 -9.32
CA LYS A 242 -16.75 -28.48 -10.13
C LYS A 242 -16.09 -27.31 -10.89
N PRO A 243 -16.49 -26.99 -12.14
CA PRO A 243 -16.09 -25.72 -12.74
C PRO A 243 -16.76 -24.55 -11.99
N PRO A 244 -16.07 -23.41 -11.78
CA PRO A 244 -16.69 -22.24 -11.16
C PRO A 244 -17.78 -21.65 -12.07
N GLU A 245 -19.00 -21.59 -11.55
CA GLU A 245 -20.15 -21.06 -12.27
C GLU A 245 -19.96 -19.57 -12.59
N GLY A 246 -20.33 -19.16 -13.81
CA GLY A 246 -20.26 -17.76 -14.26
C GLY A 246 -18.89 -17.24 -14.72
N VAL A 247 -17.81 -18.05 -14.65
CA VAL A 247 -16.46 -17.62 -15.06
C VAL A 247 -16.13 -18.08 -16.48
N LEU A 248 -16.08 -17.13 -17.42
CA LEU A 248 -15.61 -17.37 -18.79
C LEU A 248 -14.08 -17.44 -18.82
N ILE A 249 -13.52 -18.52 -19.37
CA ILE A 249 -12.07 -18.74 -19.46
C ILE A 249 -11.67 -18.85 -20.94
N ASP A 250 -11.15 -17.76 -21.48
CA ASP A 250 -10.84 -17.57 -22.89
C ASP A 250 -9.34 -17.75 -23.22
N HIS A 251 -9.08 -18.22 -24.43
CA HIS A 251 -7.75 -18.22 -25.04
C HIS A 251 -7.68 -17.09 -26.07
N HIS A 252 -6.73 -16.17 -25.91
CA HIS A 252 -6.46 -15.12 -26.89
C HIS A 252 -5.80 -15.72 -28.14
N ARG A 253 -6.39 -15.49 -29.31
CA ARG A 253 -5.98 -16.14 -30.58
C ARG A 253 -5.55 -15.18 -31.69
N ASP A 254 -5.73 -13.88 -31.48
CA ASP A 254 -5.45 -12.89 -32.51
C ASP A 254 -3.95 -12.68 -32.70
N ARG A 255 -3.56 -12.21 -33.90
CA ARG A 255 -2.15 -11.90 -34.21
C ARG A 255 -1.62 -10.69 -33.43
N ILE A 256 -2.51 -9.86 -32.89
CA ILE A 256 -2.17 -8.73 -32.02
C ILE A 256 -1.91 -9.27 -30.62
N SER A 257 -0.83 -8.84 -29.97
CA SER A 257 -0.52 -9.22 -28.58
C SER A 257 -1.70 -8.95 -27.64
N ILE A 258 -1.95 -9.85 -26.69
CA ILE A 258 -2.98 -9.68 -25.65
C ILE A 258 -2.85 -8.34 -24.92
N LEU A 259 -1.61 -7.83 -24.77
CA LEU A 259 -1.31 -6.56 -24.10
C LEU A 259 -1.67 -5.32 -24.93
N ASP A 260 -1.69 -5.43 -26.27
CA ASP A 260 -2.10 -4.34 -27.15
C ASP A 260 -3.60 -4.43 -27.47
N TYR A 261 -4.14 -5.63 -27.66
CA TYR A 261 -5.57 -5.88 -27.89
C TYR A 261 -6.42 -5.32 -26.72
N PHE A 262 -6.06 -5.65 -25.47
CA PHE A 262 -6.71 -5.09 -24.28
C PHE A 262 -6.12 -3.75 -23.82
N ARG A 263 -5.33 -3.08 -24.67
CA ARG A 263 -4.73 -1.75 -24.43
C ARG A 263 -3.89 -1.61 -23.14
N VAL A 264 -3.47 -2.72 -22.52
CA VAL A 264 -2.60 -2.75 -21.33
C VAL A 264 -1.30 -1.97 -21.58
N ASN A 265 -0.68 -2.14 -22.75
CA ASN A 265 0.50 -1.39 -23.16
C ASN A 265 0.24 0.12 -23.29
N ALA A 266 -0.95 0.55 -23.71
CA ALA A 266 -1.32 1.96 -23.74
C ALA A 266 -1.52 2.52 -22.32
N ALA A 267 -2.24 1.79 -21.46
CA ALA A 267 -2.46 2.15 -20.07
C ALA A 267 -1.16 2.23 -19.25
N ILE A 268 -0.14 1.38 -19.54
CA ILE A 268 1.20 1.50 -18.93
C ILE A 268 1.90 2.78 -19.39
N ARG A 269 1.90 3.10 -20.70
CA ARG A 269 2.47 4.36 -21.21
C ARG A 269 1.76 5.60 -20.65
N GLU A 270 0.46 5.51 -20.38
CA GLU A 270 -0.34 6.55 -19.75
C GLU A 270 -0.04 6.69 -18.25
N ALA A 271 0.05 5.58 -17.52
CA ALA A 271 0.39 5.56 -16.09
C ALA A 271 1.86 5.94 -15.79
N LEU A 272 2.71 6.05 -16.81
CA LEU A 272 4.05 6.65 -16.70
C LEU A 272 4.04 8.19 -16.87
N LYS A 273 2.97 8.81 -17.38
CA LYS A 273 2.86 10.28 -17.49
C LYS A 273 2.57 10.90 -16.12
N PRO A 274 3.10 12.10 -15.78
CA PRO A 274 2.71 12.81 -14.55
C PRO A 274 1.22 13.17 -14.53
N ARG A 275 0.70 13.73 -15.64
CA ARG A 275 -0.72 14.09 -15.80
C ARG A 275 -1.61 12.87 -16.04
N VAL A 276 -2.79 12.87 -15.42
CA VAL A 276 -3.92 11.96 -15.66
C VAL A 276 -5.19 12.80 -15.79
N ASP A 277 -5.96 12.59 -16.85
CA ASP A 277 -7.21 13.33 -17.08
C ASP A 277 -8.39 12.68 -16.34
N LEU A 278 -9.30 13.49 -15.82
CA LEU A 278 -10.52 13.06 -15.11
C LEU A 278 -11.72 13.02 -16.08
N PRO A 279 -12.64 12.03 -15.98
CA PRO A 279 -13.84 11.92 -16.83
C PRO A 279 -14.66 13.21 -17.00
N SER A 280 -14.73 14.11 -16.01
CA SER A 280 -15.44 15.38 -16.12
C SER A 280 -14.72 16.49 -16.91
N GLY A 281 -13.43 16.34 -17.22
CA GLY A 281 -12.59 17.34 -17.91
C GLY A 281 -11.59 18.09 -17.02
N GLY A 282 -11.53 17.75 -15.72
CA GLY A 282 -10.40 18.08 -14.86
C GLY A 282 -9.19 17.19 -15.13
N TYR A 283 -8.11 17.37 -14.37
CA TYR A 283 -6.93 16.49 -14.40
C TYR A 283 -6.20 16.52 -13.06
N ILE A 284 -5.39 15.49 -12.80
CA ILE A 284 -4.46 15.44 -11.67
C ILE A 284 -3.02 15.34 -12.18
N ILE A 285 -2.06 15.90 -11.45
CA ILE A 285 -0.63 15.81 -11.76
C ILE A 285 0.09 15.09 -10.60
N ILE A 286 0.67 13.92 -10.90
CA ILE A 286 1.37 13.08 -9.93
C ILE A 286 2.89 13.25 -10.13
N GLN A 287 3.59 13.81 -9.13
CA GLN A 287 5.04 14.03 -9.17
C GLN A 287 5.74 13.30 -8.00
N PRO A 288 6.54 12.25 -8.28
CA PRO A 288 7.39 11.63 -7.28
C PRO A 288 8.66 12.47 -7.05
N THR A 289 8.98 12.76 -5.79
CA THR A 289 10.28 13.30 -5.35
C THR A 289 11.10 12.19 -4.67
N GLU A 290 12.30 12.48 -4.17
CA GLU A 290 13.11 11.51 -3.42
C GLU A 290 12.42 11.03 -2.13
N ALA A 291 11.73 11.93 -1.43
CA ALA A 291 11.20 11.68 -0.09
C ALA A 291 9.68 11.37 -0.06
N LEU A 292 8.91 11.96 -0.98
CA LEU A 292 7.45 11.89 -0.98
C LEU A 292 6.88 11.98 -2.41
N THR A 293 5.59 11.74 -2.58
CA THR A 293 4.89 12.01 -3.85
C THR A 293 3.88 13.13 -3.65
N VAL A 294 3.96 14.18 -4.47
CA VAL A 294 2.97 15.26 -4.53
C VAL A 294 1.93 14.90 -5.59
N ILE A 295 0.66 15.21 -5.31
CA ILE A 295 -0.43 15.10 -6.27
C ILE A 295 -1.24 16.39 -6.25
N ASP A 296 -1.26 17.09 -7.38
CA ASP A 296 -2.03 18.32 -7.64
C ASP A 296 -3.34 17.98 -8.38
N VAL A 297 -4.42 18.76 -8.12
CA VAL A 297 -5.78 18.53 -8.63
C VAL A 297 -6.33 19.79 -9.29
N ASN A 298 -6.69 19.69 -10.58
CA ASN A 298 -7.16 20.81 -11.39
C ASN A 298 -8.56 20.55 -11.97
N SER A 299 -9.41 21.57 -12.00
CA SER A 299 -10.76 21.51 -12.60
C SER A 299 -10.76 21.55 -14.14
N GLY A 300 -9.67 22.01 -14.76
CA GLY A 300 -9.46 21.93 -16.21
C GLY A 300 -10.56 22.63 -17.02
N SER A 301 -11.25 21.87 -17.88
CA SER A 301 -12.35 22.37 -18.72
C SER A 301 -13.75 22.09 -18.16
N PHE A 302 -13.86 21.61 -16.91
CA PHE A 302 -15.13 21.21 -16.32
C PHE A 302 -16.00 22.40 -15.88
N THR A 303 -17.10 22.63 -16.60
CA THR A 303 -18.01 23.78 -16.41
C THR A 303 -19.50 23.41 -16.32
N ARG A 304 -19.82 22.15 -15.97
CA ARG A 304 -21.20 21.61 -16.07
C ARG A 304 -22.07 21.74 -14.80
N SER A 305 -21.50 22.10 -13.65
CA SER A 305 -22.26 22.27 -12.40
C SER A 305 -22.98 23.61 -12.34
N ALA A 306 -24.01 23.72 -11.50
CA ALA A 306 -24.79 24.96 -11.34
C ALA A 306 -24.03 26.05 -10.57
N THR A 307 -23.11 25.67 -9.68
CA THR A 307 -22.26 26.58 -8.91
C THR A 307 -20.79 26.15 -8.92
N ALA A 308 -19.87 27.12 -8.79
CA ALA A 308 -18.43 26.84 -8.72
C ALA A 308 -18.07 25.91 -7.52
N ARG A 309 -18.76 26.08 -6.38
CA ARG A 309 -18.61 25.21 -5.20
C ARG A 309 -18.93 23.75 -5.51
N GLU A 310 -19.99 23.48 -6.26
CA GLU A 310 -20.33 22.12 -6.71
C GLU A 310 -19.31 21.59 -7.73
N THR A 311 -18.80 22.44 -8.64
CA THR A 311 -17.70 22.07 -9.55
C THR A 311 -16.47 21.59 -8.76
N VAL A 312 -16.07 22.33 -7.72
CA VAL A 312 -14.93 22.00 -6.86
C VAL A 312 -15.16 20.71 -6.08
N LEU A 313 -16.27 20.61 -5.34
CA LEU A 313 -16.58 19.42 -4.54
C LEU A 313 -16.69 18.16 -5.42
N TRP A 314 -17.29 18.26 -6.60
CA TRP A 314 -17.35 17.16 -7.56
C TRP A 314 -15.95 16.76 -8.05
N THR A 315 -15.15 17.73 -8.52
CA THR A 315 -13.77 17.50 -9.01
C THR A 315 -12.91 16.84 -7.94
N ASN A 316 -12.95 17.33 -6.69
CA ASN A 316 -12.20 16.76 -5.57
C ASN A 316 -12.67 15.35 -5.21
N CYS A 317 -13.99 15.06 -5.26
CA CYS A 317 -14.51 13.70 -5.06
C CYS A 317 -14.05 12.73 -6.17
N GLU A 318 -14.06 13.18 -7.43
CA GLU A 318 -13.63 12.41 -8.60
C GLU A 318 -12.13 12.15 -8.58
N ALA A 319 -11.33 13.19 -8.31
CA ALA A 319 -9.90 13.09 -8.08
C ALA A 319 -9.56 12.12 -6.94
N ALA A 320 -10.27 12.15 -5.81
CA ALA A 320 -10.05 11.21 -4.71
C ALA A 320 -10.22 9.73 -5.12
N THR A 321 -11.20 9.43 -5.99
CA THR A 321 -11.35 8.07 -6.58
C THR A 321 -10.20 7.73 -7.50
N GLU A 322 -9.83 8.63 -8.41
CA GLU A 322 -8.79 8.37 -9.40
C GLU A 322 -7.40 8.28 -8.77
N ILE A 323 -7.09 9.12 -7.78
CA ILE A 323 -5.88 9.02 -6.96
C ILE A 323 -5.83 7.66 -6.27
N ALA A 324 -6.92 7.21 -5.65
CA ALA A 324 -6.97 5.90 -5.02
C ALA A 324 -6.75 4.75 -6.03
N ARG A 325 -7.12 4.92 -7.31
CA ARG A 325 -6.79 3.98 -8.41
C ARG A 325 -5.32 4.08 -8.82
N GLN A 326 -4.80 5.27 -9.07
CA GLN A 326 -3.42 5.51 -9.51
C GLN A 326 -2.39 5.05 -8.45
N LEU A 327 -2.67 5.22 -7.16
CA LEU A 327 -1.81 4.70 -6.08
C LEU A 327 -1.68 3.16 -6.11
N ARG A 328 -2.73 2.45 -6.56
CA ARG A 328 -2.68 0.99 -6.80
C ARG A 328 -1.95 0.67 -8.10
N LEU A 329 -2.39 1.27 -9.22
CA LEU A 329 -1.89 1.02 -10.57
C LEU A 329 -0.39 1.29 -10.72
N ARG A 330 0.09 2.42 -10.17
CA ARG A 330 1.50 2.83 -10.20
C ARG A 330 2.34 2.23 -9.05
N ASN A 331 1.68 1.60 -8.09
CA ASN A 331 2.22 1.12 -6.80
C ASN A 331 3.06 2.17 -6.02
N ILE A 332 2.64 3.44 -6.08
CA ILE A 332 3.27 4.55 -5.34
C ILE A 332 3.20 4.28 -3.84
N ALA A 333 4.24 4.61 -3.07
CA ALA A 333 4.30 4.32 -1.64
C ALA A 333 5.30 5.23 -0.92
N GLY A 334 5.18 5.32 0.40
CA GLY A 334 5.89 6.29 1.24
C GLY A 334 4.93 7.32 1.83
N VAL A 335 5.40 8.55 1.99
CA VAL A 335 4.57 9.72 2.25
C VAL A 335 4.02 10.24 0.92
N ILE A 336 2.73 10.53 0.88
CA ILE A 336 2.03 11.11 -0.27
C ILE A 336 1.26 12.32 0.23
N VAL A 337 1.33 13.43 -0.49
CA VAL A 337 0.63 14.68 -0.19
C VAL A 337 -0.30 14.96 -1.36
N VAL A 338 -1.58 15.21 -1.09
CA VAL A 338 -2.58 15.57 -2.09
C VAL A 338 -3.01 17.02 -1.86
N ASP A 339 -2.78 17.85 -2.85
CA ASP A 339 -3.30 19.20 -2.94
C ASP A 339 -4.67 19.13 -3.64
N PHE A 340 -5.72 19.50 -2.91
CA PHE A 340 -7.11 19.51 -3.42
C PHE A 340 -7.55 20.96 -3.61
N ILE A 341 -8.34 21.23 -4.65
CA ILE A 341 -8.84 22.58 -4.95
C ILE A 341 -9.57 23.14 -3.72
N ASP A 342 -9.24 24.38 -3.34
CA ASP A 342 -9.73 25.05 -2.14
C ASP A 342 -11.25 24.96 -1.93
N MET A 343 -11.66 24.70 -0.69
CA MET A 343 -13.06 24.56 -0.28
C MET A 343 -13.35 25.37 0.98
N ASP A 344 -14.11 26.45 0.84
CA ASP A 344 -14.52 27.33 1.97
C ASP A 344 -15.25 26.58 3.09
N SER A 345 -15.99 25.53 2.72
CA SER A 345 -16.83 24.78 3.67
C SER A 345 -16.10 23.56 4.24
N ARG A 346 -15.83 23.59 5.55
CA ARG A 346 -15.33 22.44 6.31
C ARG A 346 -16.20 21.18 6.16
N ARG A 347 -17.50 21.34 5.84
CA ARG A 347 -18.39 20.21 5.52
C ARG A 347 -17.95 19.49 4.24
N ASP A 348 -17.56 20.24 3.23
CA ASP A 348 -17.19 19.73 1.90
C ASP A 348 -15.81 19.08 1.95
N GLN A 349 -14.87 19.70 2.70
CA GLN A 349 -13.57 19.10 3.05
C GLN A 349 -13.75 17.73 3.73
N LEU A 350 -14.62 17.64 4.76
CA LEU A 350 -14.91 16.38 5.44
C LEU A 350 -15.58 15.34 4.52
N GLN A 351 -16.45 15.78 3.60
CA GLN A 351 -17.10 14.90 2.61
C GLN A 351 -16.07 14.30 1.63
N VAL A 352 -15.10 15.09 1.16
CA VAL A 352 -13.98 14.60 0.31
C VAL A 352 -13.11 13.62 1.10
N LEU A 353 -12.80 13.90 2.37
CA LEU A 353 -12.03 12.99 3.23
C LEU A 353 -12.75 11.67 3.52
N GLU A 354 -14.07 11.67 3.73
CA GLU A 354 -14.85 10.44 3.87
C GLU A 354 -14.86 9.64 2.54
N HIS A 355 -15.08 10.32 1.43
CA HIS A 355 -15.07 9.72 0.10
C HIS A 355 -13.71 9.10 -0.24
N PHE A 356 -12.62 9.79 0.07
CA PHE A 356 -11.26 9.31 -0.16
C PHE A 356 -10.94 8.09 0.73
N ASN A 357 -11.28 8.13 2.03
CA ASN A 357 -11.17 6.97 2.92
C ASN A 357 -11.96 5.75 2.39
N LYS A 358 -13.14 5.97 1.81
CA LYS A 358 -13.96 4.91 1.19
C LYS A 358 -13.27 4.32 -0.05
N ALA A 359 -12.68 5.15 -0.92
CA ALA A 359 -11.96 4.70 -2.12
C ALA A 359 -10.64 3.98 -1.81
N LEU A 360 -9.90 4.45 -0.80
CA LEU A 360 -8.63 3.88 -0.33
C LEU A 360 -8.81 2.50 0.35
N LYS A 361 -10.01 2.20 0.87
CA LYS A 361 -10.35 0.97 1.61
C LYS A 361 -10.13 -0.35 0.86
N ALA A 362 -10.18 -0.31 -0.47
CA ALA A 362 -9.95 -1.48 -1.33
C ALA A 362 -8.46 -1.92 -1.35
N ASP A 363 -7.54 -1.01 -1.06
CA ASP A 363 -6.11 -1.21 -1.24
C ASP A 363 -5.50 -2.21 -0.23
N LYS A 364 -4.72 -3.16 -0.76
CA LYS A 364 -3.99 -4.18 0.00
C LYS A 364 -2.88 -3.55 0.85
N ALA A 365 -2.28 -2.45 0.39
CA ALA A 365 -1.20 -1.74 1.08
C ALA A 365 -1.64 -1.03 2.38
N ARG A 366 -2.95 -0.88 2.61
CA ARG A 366 -3.54 -0.14 3.73
C ARG A 366 -2.97 1.28 3.86
N PRO A 367 -3.19 2.15 2.86
CA PRO A 367 -2.95 3.58 3.00
C PRO A 367 -3.73 4.12 4.21
N GLN A 368 -3.16 5.10 4.90
CA GLN A 368 -3.76 5.80 6.04
C GLN A 368 -3.60 7.30 5.82
N ILE A 369 -4.71 8.03 5.77
CA ILE A 369 -4.68 9.50 5.86
C ILE A 369 -4.18 9.86 7.28
N ALA A 370 -3.19 10.74 7.36
CA ALA A 370 -2.62 11.21 8.61
C ALA A 370 -3.39 12.43 9.12
N GLN A 371 -3.45 13.49 8.30
CA GLN A 371 -4.13 14.74 8.62
C GLN A 371 -4.53 15.51 7.36
N LEU A 372 -5.40 16.50 7.55
CA LEU A 372 -5.58 17.66 6.67
C LEU A 372 -4.77 18.79 7.31
N SER A 373 -3.84 19.39 6.58
CA SER A 373 -3.01 20.49 7.08
C SER A 373 -3.78 21.83 7.06
N GLU A 374 -3.24 22.83 7.76
CA GLU A 374 -3.75 24.21 7.75
C GLU A 374 -3.65 24.87 6.36
N LEU A 375 -2.82 24.30 5.47
CA LEU A 375 -2.63 24.71 4.08
C LEU A 375 -3.54 23.93 3.09
N GLY A 376 -4.58 23.25 3.57
CA GLY A 376 -5.51 22.47 2.73
C GLY A 376 -4.96 21.12 2.22
N LEU A 377 -3.66 20.88 2.33
CA LEU A 377 -3.00 19.65 1.86
C LEU A 377 -3.43 18.43 2.70
N VAL A 378 -3.78 17.32 2.03
CA VAL A 378 -4.11 16.04 2.65
C VAL A 378 -2.89 15.12 2.66
N GLU A 379 -2.39 14.82 3.85
CA GLU A 379 -1.26 13.92 4.06
C GLU A 379 -1.72 12.47 4.21
N LEU A 380 -1.08 11.54 3.50
CA LEU A 380 -1.33 10.11 3.66
C LEU A 380 -0.05 9.27 3.56
N THR A 381 -0.04 8.13 4.24
CA THR A 381 1.07 7.18 4.24
C THR A 381 0.63 5.85 3.62
N ARG A 382 1.41 5.31 2.68
CA ARG A 382 1.10 4.03 1.99
C ARG A 382 2.27 3.06 2.06
N LYS A 383 2.01 1.81 2.48
CA LYS A 383 3.07 0.82 2.72
C LYS A 383 3.54 0.16 1.42
N ARG A 384 4.81 0.40 1.05
CA ARG A 384 5.45 -0.19 -0.15
C ARG A 384 5.40 -1.72 -0.13
N GLN A 385 4.68 -2.30 -1.11
CA GLN A 385 4.48 -3.75 -1.29
C GLN A 385 5.54 -4.40 -2.21
N GLY A 386 6.13 -3.65 -3.13
CA GLY A 386 7.10 -4.15 -4.12
C GLY A 386 7.80 -3.00 -4.85
N GLN A 387 8.15 -3.21 -6.11
CA GLN A 387 8.62 -2.15 -7.02
C GLN A 387 7.45 -1.27 -7.53
N ASN A 388 7.75 -0.02 -7.91
CA ASN A 388 6.80 0.91 -8.51
C ASN A 388 6.83 0.84 -10.05
N ILE A 389 5.86 1.46 -10.73
CA ILE A 389 5.73 1.38 -12.20
C ILE A 389 6.94 1.99 -12.95
N TYR A 390 7.58 3.02 -12.39
CA TYR A 390 8.77 3.66 -12.96
C TYR A 390 10.04 2.79 -12.81
N GLU A 391 10.13 2.01 -11.73
CA GLU A 391 11.20 1.01 -11.54
C GLU A 391 11.01 -0.23 -12.42
N LEU A 392 9.75 -0.61 -12.71
CA LEU A 392 9.41 -1.79 -13.52
C LEU A 392 9.50 -1.54 -15.04
N PHE A 393 9.07 -0.36 -15.52
CA PHE A 393 8.96 -0.06 -16.96
C PHE A 393 9.73 1.18 -17.41
N GLY A 394 10.24 1.99 -16.48
CA GLY A 394 11.03 3.17 -16.76
C GLY A 394 12.54 2.91 -16.76
N LYS A 395 13.30 3.88 -17.26
CA LYS A 395 14.75 4.02 -17.09
C LYS A 395 15.07 5.50 -16.90
N THR A 396 16.14 5.82 -16.18
CA THR A 396 16.61 7.21 -16.06
C THR A 396 17.04 7.72 -17.44
N CYS A 397 16.68 8.97 -17.74
CA CYS A 397 17.06 9.60 -19.01
C CYS A 397 18.56 9.93 -18.98
N SER A 398 19.31 9.48 -19.98
CA SER A 398 20.76 9.72 -20.08
C SER A 398 21.12 11.18 -20.33
N ALA A 399 20.26 11.96 -20.99
CA ALA A 399 20.53 13.36 -21.33
C ALA A 399 20.37 14.32 -20.13
N CYS A 400 19.41 14.07 -19.24
CA CYS A 400 19.09 14.96 -18.12
C CYS A 400 19.22 14.30 -16.73
N GLY A 401 19.81 13.10 -16.64
CA GLY A 401 19.91 12.31 -15.41
C GLY A 401 18.57 11.84 -14.82
N GLY A 402 17.44 12.17 -15.45
CA GLY A 402 16.09 12.01 -14.90
C GLY A 402 15.42 13.31 -14.42
N LEU A 403 16.11 14.47 -14.50
CA LEU A 403 15.56 15.78 -14.08
C LEU A 403 14.42 16.29 -14.97
N GLY A 404 14.25 15.75 -16.18
CA GLY A 404 13.22 16.19 -17.14
C GLY A 404 13.55 17.46 -17.93
N HIS A 405 14.63 18.16 -17.59
CA HIS A 405 15.06 19.41 -18.23
C HIS A 405 16.36 19.26 -19.00
N THR A 406 16.48 19.91 -20.16
CA THR A 406 17.76 20.22 -20.81
C THR A 406 18.31 21.54 -20.28
N VAL A 407 19.63 21.61 -20.10
CA VAL A 407 20.31 22.88 -19.83
C VAL A 407 20.62 23.54 -21.16
N HIS A 408 20.37 24.84 -21.27
CA HIS A 408 20.83 25.68 -22.37
C HIS A 408 21.68 26.79 -21.75
N LEU A 409 22.99 26.79 -22.00
CA LEU A 409 23.89 27.83 -21.45
C LEU A 409 23.91 29.06 -22.37
N PRO A 410 24.02 30.30 -21.84
CA PRO A 410 23.96 31.52 -22.65
C PRO A 410 25.00 31.63 -23.79
N ASP A 411 26.15 30.96 -23.63
CA ASP A 411 27.26 30.98 -24.59
C ASP A 411 27.30 29.74 -25.52
N GLU A 412 26.40 28.76 -25.33
CA GLU A 412 26.31 27.59 -26.19
C GLU A 412 25.54 27.92 -27.47
N TRP A 413 26.25 28.28 -28.53
CA TRP A 413 25.68 28.44 -29.86
C TRP A 413 25.10 27.11 -30.36
N GLU A 414 23.76 26.97 -30.27
CA GLU A 414 23.05 25.89 -30.95
C GLU A 414 23.30 26.03 -32.47
N PRO A 415 23.92 25.04 -33.14
CA PRO A 415 23.94 25.03 -34.60
C PRO A 415 22.48 24.91 -35.05
N PRO A 416 22.00 25.79 -35.96
CA PRO A 416 20.60 25.79 -36.36
C PRO A 416 20.21 24.39 -36.82
N ALA A 417 19.11 23.88 -36.27
CA ALA A 417 18.71 22.49 -36.41
C ALA A 417 18.78 22.07 -37.89
N ARG A 418 19.71 21.16 -38.20
CA ARG A 418 19.80 20.59 -39.55
C ARG A 418 18.50 19.85 -39.79
N GLU A 419 17.64 20.43 -40.62
CA GLU A 419 16.52 19.70 -41.21
C GLU A 419 17.08 18.39 -41.76
N ILE A 420 16.63 17.28 -41.20
CA ILE A 420 16.92 15.96 -41.75
C ILE A 420 16.06 15.87 -43.01
N ILE A 421 16.60 16.39 -44.11
CA ILE A 421 16.10 16.11 -45.45
C ILE A 421 16.19 14.59 -45.59
N GLU A 422 15.05 13.91 -45.44
CA GLU A 422 14.98 12.48 -45.69
C GLU A 422 15.53 12.22 -47.11
N PRO A 423 16.45 11.26 -47.28
CA PRO A 423 17.00 10.98 -48.60
C PRO A 423 15.88 10.47 -49.49
N VAL A 424 15.39 11.35 -50.38
CA VAL A 424 14.35 11.05 -51.37
C VAL A 424 14.74 9.75 -52.06
N ALA A 425 13.89 8.73 -51.91
CA ALA A 425 14.22 7.39 -52.33
C ALA A 425 14.58 7.36 -53.83
N SER A 426 15.81 6.97 -54.13
CA SER A 426 16.27 6.82 -55.51
C SER A 426 15.30 5.92 -56.29
N PRO A 427 14.82 6.34 -57.47
CA PRO A 427 13.88 5.53 -58.24
C PRO A 427 14.55 4.19 -58.60
N VAL A 428 13.91 3.09 -58.19
CA VAL A 428 14.36 1.75 -58.56
C VAL A 428 14.24 1.61 -60.08
N LEU A 429 15.35 1.27 -60.73
CA LEU A 429 15.37 1.02 -62.16
C LEU A 429 14.75 -0.35 -62.45
N ASP A 430 13.61 -0.36 -63.15
CA ASP A 430 12.98 -1.58 -63.67
C ASP A 430 13.93 -2.32 -64.63
N LEU A 431 14.58 -3.37 -64.13
CA LEU A 431 15.29 -4.34 -64.96
C LEU A 431 14.28 -5.28 -65.62
N LYS A 432 13.96 -5.01 -66.89
CA LYS A 432 13.15 -5.90 -67.74
C LYS A 432 13.91 -7.20 -68.00
N GLU A 433 13.52 -8.28 -67.33
CA GLU A 433 13.96 -9.62 -67.72
C GLU A 433 13.33 -10.05 -69.05
N SER A 434 14.16 -10.62 -69.93
CA SER A 434 13.79 -11.01 -71.28
C SER A 434 13.52 -12.52 -71.37
N GLN A 435 12.33 -12.85 -71.89
CA GLN A 435 11.79 -14.17 -72.23
C GLN A 435 12.82 -15.29 -72.52
N THR A 436 12.65 -16.42 -71.83
CA THR A 436 12.94 -17.77 -72.35
C THR A 436 11.70 -18.66 -72.15
N GLN A 437 11.56 -19.73 -72.95
CA GLN A 437 10.29 -20.42 -73.14
C GLN A 437 10.31 -21.90 -72.70
N ASN A 438 9.09 -22.42 -72.46
CA ASN A 438 8.61 -23.80 -72.63
C ASN A 438 8.60 -24.76 -71.42
N LEU A 439 7.36 -25.18 -71.10
CA LEU A 439 6.90 -26.53 -70.71
C LEU A 439 7.47 -27.15 -69.41
N SER A 440 6.66 -27.63 -68.45
CA SER A 440 5.18 -27.70 -68.33
C SER A 440 4.79 -27.75 -66.82
N ASP A 441 3.55 -27.92 -66.34
CA ASP A 441 2.30 -28.41 -66.93
C ASP A 441 1.03 -27.81 -66.27
N THR A 442 -0.15 -28.31 -66.63
CA THR A 442 -1.49 -27.83 -66.20
C THR A 442 -1.81 -27.95 -64.69
N PHE A 443 -2.48 -26.94 -64.13
CA PHE A 443 -3.91 -27.06 -63.70
C PHE A 443 -4.52 -25.68 -63.39
N ASP A 444 -5.73 -25.40 -63.92
CA ASP A 444 -6.37 -24.08 -63.84
C ASP A 444 -7.19 -23.84 -62.57
N ILE A 445 -6.95 -22.73 -61.87
CA ILE A 445 -7.99 -21.92 -61.20
C ILE A 445 -7.68 -20.42 -61.39
N SER A 446 -8.42 -19.77 -62.28
CA SER A 446 -8.71 -18.33 -62.17
C SER A 446 -9.74 -18.12 -61.05
N GLY A 447 -9.63 -17.15 -60.13
CA GLY A 447 -8.73 -16.01 -60.07
C GLY A 447 -9.46 -14.72 -60.41
N PHE A 448 -9.65 -13.85 -59.41
CA PHE A 448 -9.95 -12.42 -59.57
C PHE A 448 -9.51 -11.69 -58.29
N ASN A 449 -8.84 -10.55 -58.45
CA ASN A 449 -8.84 -9.51 -57.42
C ASN A 449 -10.18 -8.78 -57.54
N ASP A 450 -10.77 -8.40 -56.41
CA ASP A 450 -11.34 -7.06 -56.30
C ASP A 450 -11.24 -6.57 -54.84
N THR A 451 -11.09 -5.27 -54.67
CA THR A 451 -10.96 -4.61 -53.37
C THR A 451 -12.32 -4.07 -52.93
N GLU A 452 -12.91 -4.67 -51.89
CA GLU A 452 -14.10 -4.12 -51.23
C GLU A 452 -13.79 -3.73 -49.77
N ASP A 453 -14.34 -2.59 -49.35
CA ASP A 453 -14.18 -2.03 -48.01
C ASP A 453 -14.87 -2.90 -46.95
N LEU A 454 -14.14 -3.30 -45.90
CA LEU A 454 -14.74 -3.99 -44.76
C LEU A 454 -15.35 -3.01 -43.75
N ASP A 455 -16.63 -2.77 -44.02
CA ASP A 455 -17.59 -1.92 -43.33
C ASP A 455 -17.50 -1.93 -41.78
N LEU A 456 -17.29 -0.75 -41.18
CA LEU A 456 -17.21 -0.53 -39.72
C LEU A 456 -18.59 -0.32 -39.04
N MET A 457 -19.67 -0.69 -39.71
CA MET A 457 -21.07 -0.40 -39.34
C MET A 457 -21.64 -1.10 -38.10
N TYR A 458 -20.92 -2.03 -37.45
CA TYR A 458 -21.46 -2.89 -36.39
C TYR A 458 -20.75 -2.82 -35.03
N HIS A 459 -20.10 -1.69 -34.70
CA HIS A 459 -19.64 -1.45 -33.32
C HIS A 459 -20.69 -0.70 -32.49
N PRO A 460 -21.18 -1.25 -31.36
CA PRO A 460 -22.11 -0.52 -30.50
C PRO A 460 -21.40 0.69 -29.85
N ASN A 461 -22.08 1.84 -29.88
CA ASN A 461 -21.62 3.16 -29.40
C ASN A 461 -20.51 3.86 -30.22
N TYR A 462 -20.78 4.14 -31.50
CA TYR A 462 -20.23 5.36 -32.13
C TYR A 462 -21.32 6.43 -32.30
N ARG A 463 -21.14 7.57 -31.64
CA ARG A 463 -21.96 8.79 -31.77
C ARG A 463 -21.02 9.98 -31.63
N GLU A 464 -20.68 10.60 -32.75
CA GLU A 464 -19.95 11.86 -32.76
C GLU A 464 -20.64 12.85 -33.72
N GLY A 465 -20.83 14.08 -33.27
CA GLY A 465 -21.59 15.09 -34.00
C GLY A 465 -20.67 16.16 -34.56
N GLY A 466 -20.53 16.21 -35.89
CA GLY A 466 -19.80 17.26 -36.61
C GLY A 466 -20.64 17.84 -37.73
N GLY A 467 -21.23 19.02 -37.52
CA GLY A 467 -22.14 19.65 -38.49
C GLY A 467 -21.43 20.64 -39.42
N VAL A 468 -21.55 20.44 -40.74
CA VAL A 468 -21.17 21.44 -41.77
C VAL A 468 -22.31 21.64 -42.76
N ASN A 469 -22.56 22.89 -43.14
CA ASN A 469 -23.66 23.29 -44.03
C ASN A 469 -23.45 22.84 -45.49
N THR A 470 -24.50 22.30 -46.12
CA THR A 470 -24.83 22.62 -47.52
C THR A 470 -26.36 22.76 -47.70
N ARG A 471 -26.76 23.48 -48.76
CA ARG A 471 -28.16 23.88 -49.02
C ARG A 471 -28.69 23.24 -50.31
N ARG A 472 -30.03 23.20 -50.43
CA ARG A 472 -30.85 22.82 -51.62
C ARG A 472 -31.07 21.29 -51.72
N ARG A 473 -32.19 20.81 -52.29
CA ARG A 473 -33.22 21.46 -53.14
C ARG A 473 -34.62 20.89 -52.87
N ARG A 474 -35.68 21.71 -53.04
CA ARG A 474 -37.09 21.29 -52.85
C ARG A 474 -37.61 20.43 -54.03
N ARG A 475 -38.48 19.46 -53.73
CA ARG A 475 -39.63 19.07 -54.56
C ARG A 475 -40.85 18.82 -53.64
N ARG A 476 -42.08 18.84 -54.16
CA ARG A 476 -43.33 18.89 -53.37
C ARG A 476 -44.38 17.88 -53.90
N GLN A 477 -45.07 17.20 -52.97
CA GLN A 477 -46.50 16.81 -53.00
C GLN A 477 -46.98 15.83 -54.11
N PRO A 478 -48.23 15.29 -54.04
CA PRO A 478 -49.28 15.41 -53.00
C PRO A 478 -49.86 14.07 -52.45
N GLY A 479 -50.74 14.17 -51.44
CA GLY A 479 -51.68 13.10 -50.99
C GLY A 479 -51.16 12.21 -49.86
N GLU A 480 -51.95 11.81 -48.84
CA GLU A 480 -53.35 12.14 -48.48
C GLU A 480 -53.48 12.43 -46.96
N LEU A 481 -54.71 12.61 -46.44
CA LEU A 481 -55.03 13.07 -45.08
C LEU A 481 -56.09 12.17 -44.40
N LEU A 482 -56.36 12.43 -43.10
CA LEU A 482 -57.30 11.77 -42.15
C LEU A 482 -56.67 10.57 -41.40
N GLY A 483 -56.64 10.51 -40.06
CA GLY A 483 -56.91 11.53 -39.03
C GLY A 483 -58.21 11.32 -38.24
N LYS A 484 -58.08 10.88 -36.97
CA LYS A 484 -59.04 11.09 -35.87
C LYS A 484 -58.43 10.74 -34.50
N GLU A 485 -59.04 11.25 -33.43
CA GLU A 485 -58.47 11.36 -32.08
C GLU A 485 -59.26 10.55 -31.02
N GLU A 486 -58.59 10.35 -29.86
CA GLU A 486 -59.11 10.17 -28.49
C GLU A 486 -60.28 9.23 -28.14
N SER A 487 -60.09 8.41 -27.09
CA SER A 487 -60.61 8.71 -25.73
C SER A 487 -60.37 7.55 -24.73
N ILE A 488 -60.56 7.82 -23.42
CA ILE A 488 -60.29 6.90 -22.29
C ILE A 488 -61.57 6.69 -21.48
N PRO A 489 -61.85 5.47 -20.97
CA PRO A 489 -62.13 5.35 -19.53
C PRO A 489 -61.59 4.08 -18.85
N LYS A 490 -61.41 4.13 -17.52
CA LYS A 490 -61.23 2.98 -16.62
C LYS A 490 -62.50 2.73 -15.80
N ILE A 491 -62.83 1.45 -15.57
CA ILE A 491 -63.73 0.87 -14.54
C ILE A 491 -63.56 -0.66 -14.68
N GLY A 492 -63.70 -1.54 -13.67
CA GLY A 492 -64.02 -1.41 -12.25
C GLY A 492 -64.70 -2.72 -11.78
N SER A 493 -64.18 -3.39 -10.75
CA SER A 493 -64.53 -4.79 -10.42
C SER A 493 -65.80 -4.99 -9.57
N ARG A 494 -66.42 -6.18 -9.65
CA ARG A 494 -67.43 -6.71 -8.71
C ARG A 494 -67.29 -8.23 -8.51
N LEU A 495 -68.03 -8.77 -7.53
CA LEU A 495 -67.78 -10.05 -6.85
C LEU A 495 -68.88 -11.12 -7.08
N ASN A 496 -68.49 -12.41 -7.02
CA ASN A 496 -69.21 -13.54 -6.40
C ASN A 496 -70.60 -13.97 -6.97
N PRO A 497 -71.25 -15.07 -6.50
CA PRO A 497 -70.78 -16.28 -5.75
C PRO A 497 -71.31 -17.63 -6.34
N ILE A 498 -71.24 -18.72 -5.55
CA ILE A 498 -72.22 -19.87 -5.42
C ILE A 498 -71.85 -21.29 -5.95
N LEU A 499 -71.62 -22.18 -4.96
CA LEU A 499 -71.92 -23.64 -4.80
C LEU A 499 -71.23 -24.80 -5.57
N GLN A 500 -71.24 -25.93 -4.83
CA GLN A 500 -70.75 -27.30 -5.03
C GLN A 500 -71.91 -28.22 -5.54
N PRO A 501 -71.82 -29.59 -5.63
CA PRO A 501 -70.77 -30.56 -5.29
C PRO A 501 -70.45 -31.54 -6.47
N ASN A 502 -69.85 -32.75 -6.36
CA ASN A 502 -69.42 -33.68 -5.28
C ASN A 502 -68.23 -34.53 -5.84
N SER A 503 -67.56 -35.50 -5.17
CA SER A 503 -67.67 -36.16 -3.84
C SER A 503 -66.35 -36.86 -3.48
N ASP A 504 -66.14 -37.12 -2.18
CA ASP A 504 -65.38 -38.21 -1.52
C ASP A 504 -64.02 -38.71 -2.08
N LEU A 505 -62.93 -38.47 -1.32
CA LEU A 505 -62.31 -39.46 -0.39
C LEU A 505 -60.95 -38.94 0.14
N GLY A 506 -60.57 -39.28 1.39
CA GLY A 506 -59.15 -39.39 1.78
C GLY A 506 -58.54 -38.49 2.88
N GLU A 507 -59.16 -38.44 4.07
CA GLU A 507 -58.54 -38.23 5.41
C GLU A 507 -57.44 -37.15 5.61
N ASP A 508 -57.92 -36.02 6.16
CA ASP A 508 -57.29 -34.82 6.77
C ASP A 508 -56.42 -35.08 8.04
N MET A 509 -55.65 -34.14 8.66
CA MET A 509 -55.09 -32.80 8.31
C MET A 509 -54.04 -32.34 9.37
N ASP A 510 -53.18 -31.41 8.93
CA ASP A 510 -52.52 -30.25 9.60
C ASP A 510 -52.34 -30.05 11.12
N SER A 511 -51.28 -29.29 11.43
CA SER A 511 -51.06 -28.49 12.65
C SER A 511 -52.12 -27.40 12.89
N PRO A 512 -52.22 -26.85 14.12
CA PRO A 512 -51.83 -25.42 14.25
C PRO A 512 -51.20 -25.05 15.62
N SER A 513 -51.01 -23.75 15.84
CA SER A 513 -50.38 -23.13 17.02
C SER A 513 -51.35 -22.20 17.78
N ILE A 514 -51.06 -21.94 19.08
CA ILE A 514 -51.14 -20.66 19.82
C ILE A 514 -51.29 -20.87 21.35
N SER A 515 -50.76 -19.90 22.11
CA SER A 515 -50.69 -19.68 23.57
C SER A 515 -52.02 -19.80 24.35
N PRO A 516 -52.07 -19.74 25.72
CA PRO A 516 -51.03 -19.28 26.67
C PRO A 516 -50.95 -20.06 28.03
N LEU A 517 -50.40 -19.38 29.06
CA LEU A 517 -50.48 -19.63 30.51
C LEU A 517 -49.43 -20.52 31.20
N SER A 518 -49.34 -20.29 32.51
CA SER A 518 -48.28 -20.69 33.43
C SER A 518 -48.69 -21.86 34.32
N LEU A 519 -47.73 -22.73 34.69
CA LEU A 519 -47.47 -23.12 36.08
C LEU A 519 -46.20 -23.98 36.21
N SER A 520 -45.73 -24.12 37.44
CA SER A 520 -44.55 -24.89 37.86
C SER A 520 -44.96 -25.89 38.96
N PRO A 521 -44.08 -26.81 39.43
CA PRO A 521 -43.06 -27.61 38.75
C PRO A 521 -43.21 -29.13 39.13
N ARG A 522 -42.08 -29.86 39.17
CA ARG A 522 -41.70 -30.85 40.22
C ARG A 522 -41.87 -32.38 39.98
N THR A 523 -40.69 -33.02 39.88
CA THR A 523 -40.21 -34.22 40.64
C THR A 523 -40.47 -35.68 40.22
N ILE A 524 -39.44 -36.49 40.56
CA ILE A 524 -39.37 -37.92 40.96
C ILE A 524 -39.16 -38.97 39.82
N VAL A 525 -38.14 -39.87 39.76
CA VAL A 525 -37.32 -40.70 40.72
C VAL A 525 -37.90 -42.15 40.86
N PRO A 526 -37.11 -43.26 40.96
CA PRO A 526 -35.67 -43.53 40.64
C PRO A 526 -35.37 -45.00 40.16
N ARG A 527 -34.11 -45.47 40.40
CA ARG A 527 -33.61 -46.86 40.61
C ARG A 527 -33.19 -47.67 39.35
N SER A 528 -32.19 -48.58 39.41
CA SER A 528 -31.44 -49.15 40.56
C SER A 528 -30.04 -49.74 40.21
N ASN A 529 -29.13 -49.72 41.21
CA ASN A 529 -27.99 -50.66 41.48
C ASN A 529 -26.75 -50.61 40.53
N SER A 530 -25.47 -50.47 40.94
CA SER A 530 -24.61 -51.03 42.04
C SER A 530 -24.01 -52.41 41.70
N ILE A 531 -22.71 -52.74 41.85
CA ILE A 531 -21.63 -52.40 42.83
C ILE A 531 -20.25 -52.49 42.08
N ALA A 532 -19.26 -51.61 42.29
CA ALA A 532 -18.11 -51.69 43.23
C ALA A 532 -17.17 -52.93 43.03
N ASP A 533 -15.90 -52.94 43.41
CA ASP A 533 -14.96 -51.96 44.02
C ASP A 533 -13.52 -52.29 43.49
N GLU A 534 -12.35 -51.76 43.86
CA GLU A 534 -11.73 -50.86 44.88
C GLU A 534 -10.45 -50.29 44.17
N LEU A 535 -9.54 -49.37 44.58
CA LEU A 535 -9.13 -48.51 45.72
C LEU A 535 -8.40 -47.27 45.08
N GLY A 536 -7.92 -46.22 45.74
CA GLY A 536 -8.03 -45.79 47.14
C GLY A 536 -6.90 -44.84 47.58
N LEU A 537 -7.24 -43.63 48.06
CA LEU A 537 -6.36 -42.73 48.84
C LEU A 537 -7.21 -41.71 49.62
N GLY A 538 -6.73 -41.27 50.79
CA GLY A 538 -7.63 -40.81 51.88
C GLY A 538 -7.78 -39.30 52.12
N SER A 539 -9.02 -38.92 52.44
CA SER A 539 -9.43 -38.01 53.53
C SER A 539 -8.72 -36.66 53.75
N ARG A 540 -9.45 -35.56 53.50
CA ARG A 540 -9.85 -34.60 54.55
C ARG A 540 -11.02 -33.70 54.09
N SER A 541 -11.74 -33.14 55.05
CA SER A 541 -12.97 -32.33 54.90
C SER A 541 -13.12 -31.40 56.12
N PRO A 542 -14.16 -30.55 56.20
CA PRO A 542 -14.73 -29.61 55.22
C PRO A 542 -14.66 -28.15 55.76
N ILE A 543 -15.30 -27.16 55.12
CA ILE A 543 -16.09 -26.07 55.77
C ILE A 543 -16.88 -25.25 54.72
N LEU A 544 -17.83 -24.43 55.20
CA LEU A 544 -18.98 -23.92 54.47
C LEU A 544 -18.74 -22.78 53.46
N ASP A 545 -19.54 -22.88 52.39
CA ASP A 545 -20.18 -21.85 51.57
C ASP A 545 -20.40 -20.46 52.20
N SER A 546 -20.03 -19.39 51.48
CA SER A 546 -20.69 -18.06 51.49
C SER A 546 -20.08 -17.09 50.45
N SER A 547 -20.82 -16.00 50.19
CA SER A 547 -20.52 -14.76 49.43
C SER A 547 -20.15 -14.81 47.93
N GLU A 548 -21.09 -14.23 47.15
CA GLU A 548 -20.90 -13.13 46.18
C GLU A 548 -19.72 -13.12 45.19
N ARG A 549 -20.04 -12.89 43.90
CA ARG A 549 -19.07 -12.80 42.81
C ARG A 549 -18.31 -11.48 42.83
N TYR A 550 -17.16 -11.45 43.51
CA TYR A 550 -16.19 -10.37 43.35
C TYR A 550 -15.76 -10.23 41.88
N LEU A 551 -16.03 -9.05 41.30
CA LEU A 551 -15.41 -8.64 40.05
C LEU A 551 -13.90 -8.52 40.27
N LYS A 552 -13.08 -9.17 39.43
CA LYS A 552 -11.63 -8.95 39.45
C LYS A 552 -11.37 -7.49 39.03
N PRO A 553 -10.75 -6.65 39.87
CA PRO A 553 -10.35 -5.31 39.44
C PRO A 553 -9.32 -5.44 38.32
N GLN A 554 -9.43 -4.59 37.30
CA GLN A 554 -8.35 -4.46 36.33
C GLN A 554 -7.16 -3.82 37.02
N ILE A 555 -5.95 -4.33 36.75
CA ILE A 555 -4.71 -3.65 37.16
C ILE A 555 -4.54 -2.45 36.23
N ILE A 556 -5.22 -1.36 36.57
CA ILE A 556 -4.92 -0.03 36.07
C ILE A 556 -3.49 0.25 36.53
N LYS A 557 -2.56 0.38 35.58
CA LYS A 557 -1.25 0.95 35.90
C LYS A 557 -1.51 2.38 36.36
N SER A 558 -1.05 2.73 37.56
CA SER A 558 -1.02 4.12 37.98
C SER A 558 -0.32 4.96 36.88
N PRO A 559 -0.82 6.16 36.57
CA PRO A 559 0.00 7.10 35.81
C PRO A 559 1.30 7.30 36.59
N LYS A 560 2.42 7.46 35.87
CA LYS A 560 3.63 7.97 36.53
C LYS A 560 3.29 9.36 37.06
N GLU A 561 3.54 9.59 38.34
CA GLU A 561 3.58 10.93 38.89
C GLU A 561 4.65 11.70 38.12
N ILE A 562 4.23 12.75 37.43
CA ILE A 562 5.12 13.69 36.76
C ILE A 562 5.37 14.78 37.79
N GLU A 563 6.55 14.78 38.41
CA GLU A 563 6.99 15.87 39.26
C GLU A 563 6.86 17.20 38.48
N PRO A 564 6.21 18.24 39.02
CA PRO A 564 6.10 19.52 38.32
C PRO A 564 7.49 20.10 38.09
N PRO A 565 7.73 20.78 36.94
CA PRO A 565 9.07 21.21 36.58
C PRO A 565 9.59 22.27 37.54
N LYS A 566 10.70 21.97 38.26
CA LYS A 566 11.35 22.96 39.15
C LYS A 566 11.89 24.10 38.30
N VAL A 567 11.41 25.32 38.52
CA VAL A 567 12.05 26.52 37.98
C VAL A 567 13.29 26.82 38.84
N VAL A 568 14.41 27.11 38.20
CA VAL A 568 15.69 27.42 38.86
C VAL A 568 16.31 28.64 38.21
N SER A 569 16.57 29.68 39.02
CA SER A 569 17.27 30.89 38.58
C SER A 569 18.78 30.77 38.75
N VAL A 570 19.54 31.18 37.74
CA VAL A 570 21.01 31.26 37.77
C VAL A 570 21.44 32.69 37.47
N GLU A 571 22.21 33.30 38.38
CA GLU A 571 22.76 34.63 38.16
C GLU A 571 24.02 34.60 37.29
N MET A 572 24.05 35.39 36.21
CA MET A 572 25.18 35.49 35.29
C MET A 572 25.29 36.89 34.65
N THR A 573 26.49 37.44 34.53
CA THR A 573 26.72 38.63 33.70
C THR A 573 26.61 38.28 32.20
N PRO A 574 26.38 39.26 31.29
CA PRO A 574 26.34 38.99 29.85
C PRO A 574 27.60 38.29 29.32
N ASP A 575 28.79 38.74 29.73
CA ASP A 575 30.08 38.14 29.35
C ASP A 575 30.17 36.65 29.75
N GLU A 576 29.63 36.29 30.91
CA GLU A 576 29.59 34.91 31.37
C GLU A 576 28.58 34.07 30.57
N GLN A 577 27.45 34.66 30.15
CA GLN A 577 26.46 33.99 29.32
C GLN A 577 27.04 33.65 27.94
N ASP A 578 27.74 34.59 27.30
CA ASP A 578 28.44 34.38 26.02
C ASP A 578 29.52 33.30 26.14
N VAL A 579 30.32 33.31 27.22
CA VAL A 579 31.34 32.27 27.46
C VAL A 579 30.70 30.88 27.64
N TYR A 580 29.61 30.76 28.38
CA TYR A 580 28.90 29.48 28.55
C TYR A 580 28.26 29.00 27.24
N ALA A 581 27.70 29.91 26.44
CA ALA A 581 27.14 29.62 25.13
C ALA A 581 28.21 29.13 24.13
N LEU A 582 29.34 29.83 24.03
CA LEU A 582 30.49 29.45 23.20
C LEU A 582 31.10 28.10 23.61
N MET A 583 31.14 27.80 24.90
CA MET A 583 31.65 26.53 25.43
C MET A 583 30.62 25.39 25.38
N GLY A 584 29.35 25.68 25.10
CA GLY A 584 28.25 24.70 25.10
C GLY A 584 27.94 24.12 26.49
N ILE A 585 28.18 24.89 27.56
CA ILE A 585 28.00 24.47 28.97
C ILE A 585 26.66 25.00 29.49
N SER A 586 25.92 24.17 30.23
CA SER A 586 24.67 24.61 30.85
C SER A 586 24.94 25.54 32.06
N PRO A 587 24.21 26.65 32.20
CA PRO A 587 24.25 27.51 33.40
C PRO A 587 24.07 26.76 34.73
N LEU A 588 23.40 25.61 34.74
CA LEU A 588 23.28 24.75 35.92
C LEU A 588 24.62 24.35 36.56
N VAL A 589 25.71 24.33 35.79
CA VAL A 589 27.06 24.00 36.32
C VAL A 589 27.59 25.07 37.29
N ARG A 590 26.95 26.26 37.34
CA ARG A 590 27.25 27.32 38.32
C ARG A 590 26.56 27.10 39.68
N LEU A 591 25.63 26.15 39.80
CA LEU A 591 24.93 25.86 41.05
C LEU A 591 25.48 24.60 41.71
N ASP A 592 25.92 24.72 42.96
CA ASP A 592 26.32 23.59 43.81
C ASP A 592 25.11 22.78 44.36
N GLU A 593 23.98 22.72 43.63
CA GLU A 593 22.78 21.94 43.98
C GLU A 593 22.70 20.63 43.17
N ASP A 594 22.65 19.48 43.85
CA ASP A 594 22.43 18.16 43.23
C ASP A 594 20.98 17.98 42.71
N ILE A 595 20.74 18.39 41.48
CA ILE A 595 19.44 18.23 40.79
C ILE A 595 19.23 16.79 40.33
N LYS A 596 18.31 16.07 41.00
CA LYS A 596 17.96 14.67 40.72
C LYS A 596 17.53 14.38 39.26
N ASN A 597 16.79 15.30 38.63
CA ASN A 597 16.21 15.15 37.29
C ASN A 597 16.53 16.38 36.40
N PRO A 598 17.73 16.47 35.77
CA PRO A 598 18.12 17.64 34.96
C PRO A 598 17.37 17.79 33.62
N LYS A 599 16.30 17.00 33.39
CA LYS A 599 15.43 17.07 32.21
C LYS A 599 14.03 17.64 32.52
N SER A 600 13.71 17.88 33.77
CA SER A 600 12.44 18.46 34.24
C SER A 600 12.68 19.74 35.05
N VAL A 601 13.69 20.52 34.64
CA VAL A 601 14.04 21.81 35.23
C VAL A 601 13.95 22.88 34.17
N ILE A 602 13.30 23.99 34.50
CA ILE A 602 13.21 25.19 33.67
C ILE A 602 14.23 26.19 34.21
N LEU A 603 15.10 26.68 33.33
CA LEU A 603 16.19 27.59 33.69
C LEU A 603 15.80 29.03 33.37
N SER A 604 15.94 29.90 34.35
CA SER A 604 15.89 31.35 34.17
C SER A 604 17.30 31.90 34.41
N VAL A 605 17.87 32.62 33.44
CA VAL A 605 19.15 33.32 33.63
C VAL A 605 18.84 34.78 33.95
N VAL A 606 19.42 35.27 35.05
CA VAL A 606 19.08 36.57 35.66
C VAL A 606 20.38 37.35 35.89
N LEU A 607 20.31 38.68 35.92
CA LEU A 607 21.49 39.50 36.23
C LEU A 607 21.84 39.42 37.73
N PRO A 608 23.12 39.54 38.12
CA PRO A 608 23.53 39.42 39.52
C PRO A 608 22.82 40.43 40.43
N GLY A 609 22.13 39.93 41.47
CA GLY A 609 21.35 40.75 42.42
C GLY A 609 19.88 40.99 42.03
N GLU A 610 19.41 40.52 40.88
CA GLU A 610 17.98 40.51 40.53
C GLU A 610 17.28 39.18 40.90
N GLY A 611 18.02 38.16 41.35
CA GLY A 611 17.48 36.88 41.77
C GLY A 611 16.66 36.97 43.07
N LYS A 612 15.43 36.44 43.04
CA LYS A 612 14.71 36.08 44.28
C LYS A 612 15.34 34.83 44.90
N PRO A 613 15.45 34.73 46.24
CA PRO A 613 15.80 33.46 46.89
C PRO A 613 14.75 32.40 46.56
N ASN A 614 15.18 31.14 46.40
CA ASN A 614 14.37 30.01 45.90
C ASN A 614 13.05 29.77 46.67
N GLU A 615 11.96 30.42 46.26
CA GLU A 615 10.59 30.10 46.69
C GLU A 615 10.09 28.85 45.94
N VAL A 616 9.74 27.79 46.68
CA VAL A 616 9.18 26.56 46.10
C VAL A 616 7.67 26.71 45.94
N SER A 617 7.23 27.34 44.86
CA SER A 617 5.81 27.46 44.51
C SER A 617 5.25 26.18 43.89
N THR A 618 4.50 25.41 44.68
CA THR A 618 3.73 24.26 44.20
C THR A 618 2.34 24.69 43.73
N GLU A 619 2.23 25.24 42.52
CA GLU A 619 0.95 25.62 41.91
C GLU A 619 0.55 24.67 40.78
N THR A 620 -0.66 24.11 40.89
CA THR A 620 -1.27 23.22 39.89
C THR A 620 -2.39 23.95 39.15
N PRO A 621 -2.31 24.11 37.81
CA PRO A 621 -3.44 24.63 37.03
C PRO A 621 -4.46 23.50 36.77
N VAL A 622 -5.65 23.61 37.35
CA VAL A 622 -6.82 22.78 37.01
C VAL A 622 -8.07 23.65 36.89
N ASP A 623 -8.67 23.61 35.72
CA ASP A 623 -10.07 23.86 35.36
C ASP A 623 -10.94 24.75 36.25
N LEU A 624 -11.10 26.02 35.84
CA LEU A 624 -12.37 26.75 35.97
C LEU A 624 -12.60 27.61 34.71
N ILE A 625 -13.69 27.35 33.98
CA ILE A 625 -14.60 28.34 33.36
C ILE A 625 -15.81 27.60 32.74
N ASN A 626 -16.94 27.76 33.42
CA ASN A 626 -18.34 27.66 33.00
C ASN A 626 -19.13 28.19 34.22
N SER A 627 -20.16 29.02 34.12
CA SER A 627 -20.80 29.67 32.97
C SER A 627 -21.56 30.93 33.48
N GLU A 628 -22.16 31.72 32.58
CA GLU A 628 -23.09 32.85 32.88
C GLU A 628 -22.45 34.08 33.59
N GLU A 629 -22.92 35.35 33.47
CA GLU A 629 -24.07 35.95 32.76
C GLU A 629 -23.79 37.43 32.33
N TYR A 630 -24.84 38.20 31.97
CA TYR A 630 -24.89 39.64 31.54
C TYR A 630 -24.17 40.67 32.47
N SER A 631 -23.95 41.97 32.15
CA SER A 631 -24.52 42.89 31.13
C SER A 631 -23.58 44.07 30.75
N ASP A 632 -23.97 44.81 29.70
CA ASP A 632 -23.60 46.19 29.27
C ASP A 632 -22.85 47.14 30.23
N ILE A 633 -21.91 47.94 29.68
CA ILE A 633 -21.99 49.42 29.59
C ILE A 633 -20.84 50.01 28.73
N ASN A 634 -21.19 50.99 27.88
CA ASN A 634 -20.33 51.90 27.09
C ASN A 634 -20.72 53.36 27.52
N PRO A 635 -20.02 54.48 27.19
CA PRO A 635 -19.09 54.69 26.08
C PRO A 635 -17.89 55.66 26.35
N GLU A 636 -17.20 56.05 25.25
CA GLU A 636 -16.47 57.31 25.05
C GLU A 636 -15.15 57.54 25.86
N SER A 637 -14.13 58.27 25.38
CA SER A 637 -14.00 59.13 24.19
C SER A 637 -12.56 59.16 23.59
N GLU A 638 -12.45 59.53 22.31
CA GLU A 638 -11.55 60.55 21.67
C GLU A 638 -10.07 60.78 22.16
N GLN A 639 -9.06 61.25 21.38
CA GLN A 639 -9.02 61.97 20.07
C GLN A 639 -7.58 62.03 19.46
N PHE A 640 -7.45 62.43 18.18
CA PHE A 640 -6.25 62.96 17.45
C PHE A 640 -5.00 62.04 17.21
N PHE A 641 -4.44 61.87 15.98
CA PHE A 641 -3.75 62.78 15.00
C PHE A 641 -2.31 63.18 15.42
N THR A 642 -1.23 63.20 14.60
CA THR A 642 -1.03 62.86 13.16
C THR A 642 0.47 62.62 12.80
N SER A 643 0.72 61.92 11.67
CA SER A 643 1.84 61.98 10.70
C SER A 643 3.14 62.79 10.94
N LEU A 644 4.30 62.26 10.50
CA LEU A 644 5.06 62.75 9.30
C LEU A 644 6.34 61.93 8.95
N THR A 645 6.77 62.03 7.69
CA THR A 645 8.01 61.52 7.05
C THR A 645 8.29 62.38 5.78
N PRO A 646 9.34 62.20 4.96
CA PRO A 646 10.74 61.72 5.14
C PRO A 646 11.78 62.79 4.67
N GLU A 647 13.07 62.42 4.45
CA GLU A 647 14.07 62.91 3.42
C GLU A 647 15.50 62.40 3.81
N THR A 648 16.27 61.67 2.97
CA THR A 648 17.32 62.08 1.97
C THR A 648 18.51 62.91 2.55
N ASP A 649 19.79 62.76 2.16
CA ASP A 649 20.42 62.02 1.04
C ASP A 649 21.96 61.82 1.23
N SER A 650 22.65 61.23 0.22
CA SER A 650 24.06 61.45 -0.23
C SER A 650 25.12 60.32 -0.15
N GLU A 651 26.05 60.35 -1.13
CA GLU A 651 27.13 59.37 -1.44
C GLU A 651 28.54 59.99 -1.22
N PHE A 652 29.62 59.18 -1.19
CA PHE A 652 30.86 59.37 -2.00
C PHE A 652 31.85 58.18 -1.89
N SER A 653 32.99 58.19 -2.63
CA SER A 653 33.84 57.01 -2.92
C SER A 653 35.33 57.31 -3.23
N VAL A 654 36.14 56.24 -3.49
CA VAL A 654 37.42 56.16 -4.28
C VAL A 654 38.79 55.85 -3.55
N ALA A 655 39.53 54.86 -4.10
CA ALA A 655 41.02 54.60 -4.11
C ALA A 655 41.82 54.23 -2.81
N SER A 656 43.01 53.60 -2.84
CA SER A 656 43.71 52.66 -3.78
C SER A 656 44.99 52.04 -3.14
N ASP A 657 45.83 51.34 -3.95
CA ASP A 657 47.25 50.88 -3.73
C ASP A 657 47.40 49.41 -3.24
N GLU A 658 48.01 48.46 -3.99
CA GLU A 658 49.44 48.19 -4.33
C GLU A 658 50.26 47.52 -3.19
N SER A 659 51.15 46.51 -3.39
CA SER A 659 51.71 45.83 -4.58
C SER A 659 52.42 44.47 -4.25
N GLN A 660 52.68 43.62 -5.27
CA GLN A 660 53.83 42.65 -5.44
C GLN A 660 54.13 41.54 -4.37
N SER A 661 54.85 40.42 -4.63
CA SER A 661 55.24 39.67 -5.86
C SER A 661 55.74 38.21 -5.58
N VAL A 662 55.43 37.29 -6.51
CA VAL A 662 56.07 36.01 -6.96
C VAL A 662 57.18 35.30 -6.14
N ILE A 663 57.12 33.94 -6.01
CA ILE A 663 58.15 32.90 -6.33
C ILE A 663 57.85 31.53 -5.64
N GLU A 664 57.84 30.42 -6.41
CA GLU A 664 58.07 29.01 -5.96
C GLU A 664 59.50 28.57 -6.38
N PRO A 665 60.16 27.56 -5.75
CA PRO A 665 60.12 26.19 -6.32
C PRO A 665 60.47 24.95 -5.41
N THR A 666 59.85 23.79 -5.73
CA THR A 666 60.39 22.39 -5.82
C THR A 666 61.23 21.66 -4.73
N ALA A 667 60.94 20.34 -4.61
CA ALA A 667 61.88 19.19 -4.42
C ALA A 667 62.61 18.98 -3.06
N GLU A 668 63.18 17.80 -2.71
CA GLU A 668 62.79 16.36 -2.80
C GLU A 668 63.80 15.50 -1.96
N MET A 669 63.62 14.16 -1.83
CA MET A 669 64.55 13.15 -1.21
C MET A 669 64.59 13.12 0.36
N VAL A 670 64.38 12.00 1.09
CA VAL A 670 65.15 10.71 1.28
C VAL A 670 66.42 10.94 2.15
N GLU A 671 66.73 10.23 3.26
CA GLU A 671 66.50 8.83 3.70
C GLU A 671 66.37 8.65 5.26
N ASN A 672 66.49 7.39 5.75
CA ASN A 672 66.34 6.78 7.11
C ASN A 672 67.10 7.48 8.31
N ASP A 673 66.93 7.16 9.61
CA ASP A 673 66.58 5.86 10.26
C ASP A 673 66.00 5.97 11.72
N SER A 674 65.66 4.82 12.33
CA SER A 674 65.15 4.49 13.70
C SER A 674 65.43 5.48 14.87
N GLU A 675 64.48 5.79 15.79
CA GLU A 675 63.94 4.90 16.86
C GLU A 675 62.72 5.49 17.65
N ASN A 676 62.01 4.61 18.39
CA ASN A 676 61.26 4.85 19.65
C ASN A 676 60.19 5.99 19.75
N ASN A 677 58.90 5.65 19.58
CA ASN A 677 57.77 6.31 20.29
C ASN A 677 56.47 5.46 20.33
N PRO A 678 55.66 5.48 21.43
CA PRO A 678 54.37 4.77 21.55
C PRO A 678 53.16 5.61 20.99
N PRO A 679 51.91 5.08 20.99
CA PRO A 679 51.00 5.28 19.83
C PRO A 679 50.02 6.46 19.91
N ILE A 680 49.74 7.06 18.74
CA ILE A 680 48.63 8.00 18.53
C ILE A 680 47.32 7.24 18.31
N ILE A 681 46.51 7.11 19.37
CA ILE A 681 45.20 6.45 19.31
C ILE A 681 44.09 7.48 19.05
N ARG A 682 43.52 7.50 17.84
CA ARG A 682 42.25 8.20 17.57
C ARG A 682 41.06 7.47 18.21
N ARG A 683 40.82 7.72 19.51
CA ARG A 683 39.53 7.45 20.17
C ARG A 683 38.46 8.33 19.48
N ARG A 684 37.45 7.83 18.76
CA ARG A 684 36.36 6.91 19.16
C ARG A 684 35.75 7.29 20.50
N ARG A 685 34.65 8.07 20.45
CA ARG A 685 33.71 8.24 21.58
C ARG A 685 33.20 6.85 22.00
N ARG A 686 33.44 6.47 23.25
CA ARG A 686 32.74 5.39 23.96
C ARG A 686 31.85 6.01 25.03
N ARG A 687 30.69 5.41 25.28
CA ARG A 687 30.08 5.41 26.63
C ARG A 687 29.77 3.96 27.03
N SER A 688 30.21 3.64 28.23
CA SER A 688 30.16 2.37 28.96
C SER A 688 30.51 2.75 30.40
N SER A 689 29.97 2.15 31.46
CA SER A 689 29.03 1.02 31.57
C SER A 689 28.35 1.04 32.95
N ALA A 690 27.40 0.14 33.17
CA ALA A 690 26.73 -0.09 34.46
C ALA A 690 27.68 -0.59 35.57
N ILE A 691 27.20 -0.57 36.82
CA ILE A 691 27.36 -1.62 37.86
C ILE A 691 26.43 -1.30 39.07
N ASP A 692 25.65 -2.31 39.48
CA ASP A 692 25.22 -2.82 40.82
C ASP A 692 25.08 -1.86 42.06
N SER A 693 24.35 -2.19 43.15
CA SER A 693 23.73 -3.46 43.61
C SER A 693 22.49 -3.25 44.54
N ASP A 694 21.98 -4.38 45.07
CA ASP A 694 21.13 -4.57 46.28
C ASP A 694 19.58 -4.65 46.16
N GLU A 695 19.02 -5.52 47.03
CA GLU A 695 17.65 -6.08 47.19
C GLU A 695 17.03 -6.91 46.03
#